data_AF-M3ZRJ0-F1
#
_entry.id   AF-M3ZRJ0-F1
#
_cell.length_a   1.000
_cell.length_b   1.000
_cell.length_c   1.000
_cell.angle_alpha   90.00
_cell.angle_beta   90.00
_cell.angle_gamma   90.00
#
_symmetry.space_group_name_H-M   'P 1'
#
loop_
_entity.id
_entity.type
_entity.pdbx_description
1 polymer ?
#
loop_
_entity_poly.entity_id
_entity_poly.type
_entity_poly.pdbx_seq_one_letter_code
_entity_poly.pdbx_strand_id
1 'polypeptide(L)'
;MLASNLSAELHDDHAQKMDKYLHQFRLSDKTLMELSVRFRREMDKGLCRDTNPTAAVKMLPTFVRSTPDGTEQGEFLALDLGGSNFRILLVKVKGNGDQKVEMESQIYDIPELVMRGSGSELFDHIADCLANFLEKMGIKDKKLPLGFTFSFPCQQTKLDESVLISWTKGFRLSGVEGKDVVSLLRKSIKKRGDFDTDIMAVISDTVGTMMTCGFDDRHCEIGLIVGTGTNACYMEQMRNLQLMDGDEGQMCVNTEWGAFGDDGALEDLRTDIDREIDAGSLNPGKQLFEKMISGMYMGELVRLILVKMAREQLLFQGQTTPQLLTSGRFSTNYIYAIESDKAEEGLASAEKALRSLGLDPSAEDCAATQRICQIVSTRAAHLCASALAAVMRQIRDNKAAEKLRITIGVDGSVYKGHPEFPRKLNKMVRRLVPDCDVRFLQSQHGSGKGAAMVTAVAYRLAAQHAERQRVLGTLRLSREQLLEVKRRLTAEMARGLCKQTHDQTSVKMLPTYVRSTPDGTERGDFLALDLGGSSFRVLLVRLKNEKKQKVDMHQKIYSIDQDTLQGTGEELFNHIVYCIADFLDYMGMRGASLPLGFTFSFPCDQTKLDEGILLKWTKGFKASDCEGKDVVKLLKEAVQRKQKFDLSFVAVVNDTVGTMMTCAYQDPKCELGLIVGTGTNACYMEEMHNIETVEGNQGRMCVNVEWGAFGENGELDDFCTEFDRAVDESSNYPGKQRYEKMISGMYLGEIVRHVLMDFTTKGLLFRGKMSERLKTRGIFETKFLSQVESDRLAMRQVRSILQHLGLTGSTCDDSVLVKEVCSVVGRRAAQLCGAGLAALVDKIRQNRNLNQLSITVGVDGTLYKTHPHFSRIMQETLQDLAPQCEVTFLKSEDGSGKGAALITAVACRLKSEQLL
;
A
#
# COMPACT_ATOMS: atom_id res chain seq x y z
N MET A 1 80.47 -4.12 -28.30
CA MET A 1 79.84 -2.97 -27.62
C MET A 1 78.88 -2.19 -28.54
N LEU A 2 79.19 -1.94 -29.83
CA LEU A 2 78.25 -1.26 -30.74
C LEU A 2 77.00 -2.10 -31.09
N ALA A 3 77.14 -3.43 -31.27
CA ALA A 3 76.00 -4.31 -31.55
C ALA A 3 75.09 -4.57 -30.33
N SER A 4 75.63 -4.52 -29.10
CA SER A 4 74.85 -4.66 -27.86
C SER A 4 74.05 -3.40 -27.54
N ASN A 5 74.56 -2.22 -27.87
CA ASN A 5 73.85 -0.95 -27.67
C ASN A 5 72.74 -0.74 -28.72
N LEU A 6 72.96 -1.14 -29.98
CA LEU A 6 71.89 -1.13 -31.00
C LEU A 6 70.76 -2.11 -30.67
N SER A 7 71.09 -3.31 -30.15
CA SER A 7 70.08 -4.30 -29.74
C SER A 7 69.28 -3.83 -28.52
N ALA A 8 69.90 -3.12 -27.57
CA ALA A 8 69.21 -2.54 -26.42
C ALA A 8 68.31 -1.36 -26.81
N GLU A 9 68.74 -0.46 -27.71
CA GLU A 9 67.93 0.64 -28.24
C GLU A 9 66.76 0.14 -29.11
N LEU A 10 66.96 -0.93 -29.91
CA LEU A 10 65.90 -1.59 -30.68
C LEU A 10 64.89 -2.32 -29.78
N HIS A 11 65.33 -2.96 -28.69
CA HIS A 11 64.44 -3.56 -27.69
C HIS A 11 63.61 -2.50 -26.95
N ASP A 12 64.19 -1.33 -26.64
CA ASP A 12 63.50 -0.23 -25.96
C ASP A 12 62.44 0.44 -26.88
N ASP A 13 62.76 0.64 -28.17
CA ASP A 13 61.78 1.14 -29.17
C ASP A 13 60.63 0.14 -29.43
N HIS A 14 60.93 -1.17 -29.47
CA HIS A 14 59.92 -2.22 -29.63
C HIS A 14 58.98 -2.32 -28.41
N ALA A 15 59.55 -2.25 -27.19
CA ALA A 15 58.78 -2.22 -25.95
C ALA A 15 57.90 -0.96 -25.84
N GLN A 16 58.42 0.22 -26.26
CA GLN A 16 57.66 1.47 -26.28
C GLN A 16 56.51 1.44 -27.31
N LYS A 17 56.71 0.85 -28.49
CA LYS A 17 55.65 0.66 -29.50
C LYS A 17 54.54 -0.25 -29.00
N MET A 18 54.90 -1.37 -28.37
CA MET A 18 53.94 -2.28 -27.73
C MET A 18 53.16 -1.57 -26.62
N ASP A 19 53.85 -0.81 -25.77
CA ASP A 19 53.21 -0.07 -24.67
C ASP A 19 52.26 1.02 -25.17
N LYS A 20 52.64 1.72 -26.23
CA LYS A 20 51.79 2.71 -26.91
C LYS A 20 50.55 2.05 -27.53
N TYR A 21 50.71 0.89 -28.18
CA TYR A 21 49.60 0.15 -28.76
C TYR A 21 48.62 -0.34 -27.69
N LEU A 22 49.14 -0.85 -26.57
CA LEU A 22 48.32 -1.36 -25.46
C LEU A 22 47.70 -0.24 -24.60
N HIS A 23 48.23 0.98 -24.69
CA HIS A 23 47.73 2.14 -23.94
C HIS A 23 46.26 2.47 -24.27
N GLN A 24 45.82 2.26 -25.52
CA GLN A 24 44.45 2.54 -25.96
C GLN A 24 43.38 1.70 -25.23
N PHE A 25 43.78 0.59 -24.61
CA PHE A 25 42.88 -0.28 -23.83
C PHE A 25 42.88 0.06 -22.33
N ARG A 26 43.78 0.95 -21.87
CA ARG A 26 43.90 1.35 -20.47
C ARG A 26 43.01 2.56 -20.19
N LEU A 27 42.04 2.37 -19.32
CA LEU A 27 41.13 3.42 -18.91
C LEU A 27 41.60 4.08 -17.61
N SER A 28 41.70 5.41 -17.61
CA SER A 28 42.02 6.19 -16.41
C SER A 28 40.82 6.25 -15.47
N ASP A 29 41.06 6.47 -14.17
CA ASP A 29 40.00 6.73 -13.20
C ASP A 29 39.05 7.84 -13.62
N LYS A 30 39.60 8.92 -14.19
CA LYS A 30 38.80 10.05 -14.68
C LYS A 30 37.84 9.59 -15.78
N THR A 31 38.34 8.83 -16.74
CA THR A 31 37.55 8.25 -17.84
C THR A 31 36.45 7.31 -17.31
N LEU A 32 36.79 6.44 -16.34
CA LEU A 32 35.83 5.52 -15.72
C LEU A 32 34.75 6.26 -14.92
N MET A 33 35.14 7.36 -14.27
CA MET A 33 34.21 8.20 -13.53
C MET A 33 33.26 8.94 -14.47
N GLU A 34 33.77 9.53 -15.55
CA GLU A 34 32.96 10.12 -16.62
C GLU A 34 32.00 9.10 -17.25
N LEU A 35 32.48 7.87 -17.50
CA LEU A 35 31.65 6.77 -17.98
C LEU A 35 30.51 6.45 -17.03
N SER A 36 30.76 6.43 -15.71
CA SER A 36 29.71 6.22 -14.71
C SER A 36 28.65 7.32 -14.73
N VAL A 37 29.03 8.57 -15.00
CA VAL A 37 28.09 9.69 -15.16
C VAL A 37 27.28 9.54 -16.46
N ARG A 38 27.92 9.14 -17.55
CA ARG A 38 27.23 8.85 -18.82
C ARG A 38 26.19 7.74 -18.65
N PHE A 39 26.58 6.65 -17.99
CA PHE A 39 25.67 5.53 -17.72
C PHE A 39 24.50 5.95 -16.84
N ARG A 40 24.74 6.77 -15.81
CA ARG A 40 23.65 7.29 -14.96
C ARG A 40 22.62 8.07 -15.78
N ARG A 41 23.06 8.92 -16.71
CA ARG A 41 22.16 9.64 -17.62
C ARG A 41 21.37 8.69 -18.54
N GLU A 42 21.96 7.59 -18.99
CA GLU A 42 21.22 6.57 -19.75
C GLU A 42 20.19 5.83 -18.89
N MET A 43 20.47 5.58 -17.61
CA MET A 43 19.46 5.07 -16.66
C MET A 43 18.29 6.04 -16.54
N ASP A 44 18.55 7.34 -16.34
CA ASP A 44 17.51 8.37 -16.23
C ASP A 44 16.64 8.42 -17.51
N LYS A 45 17.27 8.33 -18.70
CA LYS A 45 16.56 8.25 -19.98
C LYS A 45 15.69 7.00 -20.09
N GLY A 46 16.19 5.86 -19.63
CA GLY A 46 15.46 4.60 -19.66
C GLY A 46 14.26 4.57 -18.70
N LEU A 47 14.35 5.24 -17.55
CA LEU A 47 13.27 5.30 -16.56
C LEU A 47 12.16 6.31 -16.92
N CYS A 48 12.49 7.35 -17.68
CA CYS A 48 11.56 8.40 -18.08
C CYS A 48 10.70 7.99 -19.28
N ARG A 49 9.38 8.23 -19.18
CA ARG A 49 8.38 7.82 -20.17
C ARG A 49 8.64 8.39 -21.56
N ASP A 50 9.06 9.65 -21.64
CA ASP A 50 9.24 10.37 -22.91
C ASP A 50 10.51 9.95 -23.65
N THR A 51 11.57 9.61 -22.91
CA THR A 51 12.89 9.27 -23.49
C THR A 51 13.10 7.76 -23.66
N ASN A 52 12.39 6.92 -22.91
CA ASN A 52 12.53 5.46 -22.94
C ASN A 52 12.45 4.85 -24.36
N PRO A 53 11.54 5.26 -25.27
CA PRO A 53 11.44 4.66 -26.61
C PRO A 53 12.76 4.71 -27.40
N THR A 54 13.58 5.74 -27.16
CA THR A 54 14.87 5.95 -27.84
C THR A 54 16.09 5.60 -26.98
N ALA A 55 15.89 5.24 -25.71
CA ALA A 55 16.99 4.93 -24.80
C ALA A 55 17.70 3.63 -25.21
N ALA A 56 19.03 3.63 -25.16
CA ALA A 56 19.84 2.43 -25.39
C ALA A 56 19.75 1.47 -24.18
N VAL A 57 19.88 2.02 -22.96
CA VAL A 57 19.67 1.29 -21.70
C VAL A 57 18.17 1.28 -21.38
N LYS A 58 17.53 0.12 -21.46
CA LYS A 58 16.06 0.01 -21.50
C LYS A 58 15.37 0.15 -20.14
N MET A 59 16.06 -0.15 -19.04
CA MET A 59 15.52 -0.03 -17.67
C MET A 59 14.14 -0.71 -17.51
N LEU A 60 14.08 -1.98 -17.89
CA LEU A 60 12.85 -2.77 -17.98
C LEU A 60 12.27 -3.09 -16.59
N PRO A 61 11.00 -2.76 -16.32
CA PRO A 61 10.30 -3.18 -15.09
C PRO A 61 10.14 -4.71 -15.03
N THR A 62 10.46 -5.32 -13.89
CA THR A 62 10.44 -6.80 -13.74
C THR A 62 9.23 -7.32 -12.94
N PHE A 63 8.42 -6.42 -12.37
CA PHE A 63 7.31 -6.74 -11.47
C PHE A 63 7.70 -7.44 -10.15
N VAL A 64 8.99 -7.64 -9.89
CA VAL A 64 9.50 -8.11 -8.60
C VAL A 64 9.60 -6.91 -7.64
N ARG A 65 8.65 -6.81 -6.71
CA ARG A 65 8.50 -5.64 -5.81
C ARG A 65 9.28 -5.74 -4.49
N SER A 66 9.75 -6.92 -4.13
CA SER A 66 10.50 -7.12 -2.89
C SER A 66 11.50 -8.27 -3.01
N THR A 67 12.64 -8.14 -2.33
CA THR A 67 13.53 -9.26 -2.04
C THR A 67 12.88 -10.21 -1.02
N PRO A 68 13.44 -11.42 -0.83
CA PRO A 68 12.91 -12.33 0.18
C PRO A 68 13.01 -11.74 1.60
N ASP A 69 12.02 -12.01 2.45
CA ASP A 69 11.96 -11.50 3.83
C ASP A 69 12.04 -12.58 4.91
N GLY A 70 12.13 -13.84 4.51
CA GLY A 70 12.25 -15.02 5.36
C GLY A 70 10.91 -15.64 5.76
N THR A 71 9.78 -15.09 5.30
CA THR A 71 8.43 -15.67 5.51
C THR A 71 7.99 -16.57 4.36
N GLU A 72 8.82 -16.71 3.32
CA GLU A 72 8.57 -17.63 2.20
C GLU A 72 8.56 -19.08 2.67
N GLN A 73 7.58 -19.86 2.20
CA GLN A 73 7.48 -21.29 2.47
C GLN A 73 6.75 -22.01 1.33
N GLY A 74 7.10 -23.27 1.09
CA GLY A 74 6.44 -24.11 0.08
C GLY A 74 7.40 -24.93 -0.79
N GLU A 75 6.83 -25.65 -1.76
CA GLU A 75 7.57 -26.38 -2.80
C GLU A 75 7.35 -25.69 -4.15
N PHE A 76 8.43 -25.37 -4.86
CA PHE A 76 8.41 -24.57 -6.08
C PHE A 76 9.25 -25.23 -7.17
N LEU A 77 8.76 -25.17 -8.41
CA LEU A 77 9.55 -25.53 -9.59
C LEU A 77 10.27 -24.28 -10.11
N ALA A 78 11.48 -24.45 -10.60
CA ALA A 78 12.19 -23.40 -11.32
C ALA A 78 12.79 -23.94 -12.62
N LEU A 79 12.59 -23.20 -13.71
CA LEU A 79 13.23 -23.42 -14.99
C LEU A 79 14.34 -22.39 -15.17
N ASP A 80 15.48 -22.78 -15.72
CA ASP A 80 16.61 -21.89 -15.98
C ASP A 80 17.12 -22.07 -17.41
N LEU A 81 16.81 -21.08 -18.25
CA LEU A 81 17.16 -21.03 -19.65
C LEU A 81 17.91 -19.72 -19.98
N GLY A 82 19.18 -19.87 -20.40
CA GLY A 82 20.00 -18.71 -20.80
C GLY A 82 21.25 -19.03 -21.62
N GLY A 83 21.53 -20.32 -21.85
CA GLY A 83 22.69 -20.85 -22.59
C GLY A 83 22.39 -22.26 -23.14
N SER A 84 23.41 -23.05 -23.45
CA SER A 84 23.26 -24.41 -23.99
C SER A 84 22.76 -25.45 -22.96
N ASN A 85 22.87 -25.13 -21.67
CA ASN A 85 22.46 -26.01 -20.58
C ASN A 85 21.15 -25.50 -19.99
N PHE A 86 20.08 -26.26 -20.18
CA PHE A 86 18.79 -26.00 -19.55
C PHE A 86 18.74 -26.69 -18.19
N ARG A 87 18.25 -26.01 -17.15
CA ARG A 87 18.13 -26.62 -15.82
C ARG A 87 16.71 -26.56 -15.31
N ILE A 88 16.31 -27.63 -14.63
CA ILE A 88 15.05 -27.71 -13.90
C ILE A 88 15.40 -27.98 -12.45
N LEU A 89 14.77 -27.23 -11.55
CA LEU A 89 14.97 -27.34 -10.11
C LEU A 89 13.64 -27.55 -9.40
N LEU A 90 13.64 -28.39 -8.37
CA LEU A 90 12.64 -28.43 -7.32
C LEU A 90 13.25 -27.79 -6.07
N VAL A 91 12.62 -26.73 -5.58
CA VAL A 91 13.10 -25.95 -4.44
C VAL A 91 12.07 -26.01 -3.34
N LYS A 92 12.47 -26.49 -2.16
CA LYS A 92 11.62 -26.57 -0.96
C LYS A 92 12.12 -25.57 0.08
N VAL A 93 11.24 -24.65 0.46
CA VAL A 93 11.51 -23.61 1.46
C VAL A 93 10.73 -23.92 2.73
N LYS A 94 11.41 -24.13 3.85
CA LYS A 94 10.78 -24.43 5.14
C LYS A 94 10.46 -23.14 5.90
N GLY A 95 9.25 -23.01 6.43
CA GLY A 95 8.73 -21.78 7.06
C GLY A 95 9.11 -21.52 8.53
N ASN A 96 10.00 -22.31 9.13
CA ASN A 96 10.20 -22.33 10.59
C ASN A 96 11.39 -21.50 11.10
N GLY A 97 11.78 -20.42 10.41
CA GLY A 97 12.90 -19.54 10.81
C GLY A 97 14.31 -20.11 10.60
N ASP A 98 14.44 -21.44 10.48
CA ASP A 98 15.58 -22.09 9.83
C ASP A 98 15.48 -21.81 8.32
N GLN A 99 16.27 -20.85 7.80
CA GLN A 99 16.38 -20.53 6.38
C GLN A 99 17.02 -21.68 5.56
N LYS A 100 16.55 -22.91 5.73
CA LYS A 100 17.03 -24.09 5.01
C LYS A 100 16.20 -24.26 3.74
N VAL A 101 16.91 -24.19 2.63
CA VAL A 101 16.38 -24.49 1.30
C VAL A 101 16.92 -25.85 0.89
N GLU A 102 16.01 -26.81 0.66
CA GLU A 102 16.36 -28.08 0.01
C GLU A 102 16.15 -27.93 -1.49
N MET A 103 17.11 -28.40 -2.28
CA MET A 103 17.02 -28.29 -3.72
C MET A 103 17.44 -29.59 -4.40
N GLU A 104 16.68 -29.96 -5.41
CA GLU A 104 17.02 -31.01 -6.37
C GLU A 104 17.05 -30.38 -7.76
N SER A 105 18.06 -30.71 -8.58
CA SER A 105 18.22 -30.11 -9.90
C SER A 105 18.69 -31.11 -10.93
N GLN A 106 18.22 -30.96 -12.17
CA GLN A 106 18.69 -31.72 -13.31
C GLN A 106 19.04 -30.80 -14.47
N ILE A 107 20.13 -31.12 -15.16
CA ILE A 107 20.57 -30.42 -16.37
C ILE A 107 20.13 -31.23 -17.59
N TYR A 108 19.62 -30.53 -18.60
CA TYR A 108 19.22 -31.04 -19.89
C TYR A 108 19.98 -30.28 -20.97
N ASP A 109 20.54 -31.01 -21.94
CA ASP A 109 21.20 -30.40 -23.08
C ASP A 109 20.15 -29.88 -24.08
N ILE A 110 20.41 -28.71 -24.66
CA ILE A 110 19.64 -28.20 -25.81
C ILE A 110 20.50 -28.37 -27.06
N PRO A 111 20.10 -29.25 -28.00
CA PRO A 111 20.82 -29.41 -29.26
C PRO A 111 20.92 -28.09 -30.05
N GLU A 112 22.04 -27.84 -30.73
CA GLU A 112 22.24 -26.61 -31.51
C GLU A 112 21.17 -26.41 -32.60
N LEU A 113 20.68 -27.52 -33.18
CA LEU A 113 19.57 -27.53 -34.13
C LEU A 113 18.27 -26.98 -33.51
N VAL A 114 18.01 -27.27 -32.23
CA VAL A 114 16.84 -26.75 -31.50
C VAL A 114 17.06 -25.26 -31.18
N MET A 115 18.27 -24.85 -30.80
CA MET A 115 18.60 -23.43 -30.53
C MET A 115 18.47 -22.50 -31.75
N ARG A 116 18.47 -23.07 -32.95
CA ARG A 116 18.36 -22.36 -34.25
C ARG A 116 17.11 -22.75 -35.05
N GLY A 117 16.23 -23.55 -34.47
CA GLY A 117 15.02 -24.08 -35.11
C GLY A 117 13.82 -23.15 -34.97
N SER A 118 12.65 -23.74 -34.75
CA SER A 118 11.40 -23.02 -34.49
C SER A 118 11.12 -22.88 -32.99
N GLY A 119 10.38 -21.83 -32.63
CA GLY A 119 9.91 -21.66 -31.25
C GLY A 119 9.12 -22.87 -30.74
N SER A 120 8.31 -23.52 -31.58
CA SER A 120 7.52 -24.70 -31.17
C SER A 120 8.42 -25.85 -30.73
N GLU A 121 9.51 -26.13 -31.46
CA GLU A 121 10.43 -27.22 -31.12
C GLU A 121 11.14 -26.95 -29.79
N LEU A 122 11.55 -25.71 -29.52
CA LEU A 122 12.17 -25.34 -28.25
C LEU A 122 11.22 -25.53 -27.06
N PHE A 123 9.99 -25.01 -27.14
CA PHE A 123 9.05 -25.08 -26.02
C PHE A 123 8.49 -26.50 -25.82
N ASP A 124 8.37 -27.29 -26.90
CA ASP A 124 8.05 -28.72 -26.80
C ASP A 124 9.20 -29.49 -26.11
N HIS A 125 10.46 -29.22 -26.47
CA HIS A 125 11.63 -29.80 -25.79
C HIS A 125 11.68 -29.44 -24.29
N ILE A 126 11.37 -28.19 -23.95
CA ILE A 126 11.27 -27.73 -22.54
C ILE A 126 10.17 -28.49 -21.79
N ALA A 127 8.99 -28.64 -22.41
CA ALA A 127 7.87 -29.39 -21.82
C ALA A 127 8.22 -30.88 -21.61
N ASP A 128 8.94 -31.49 -22.56
CA ASP A 128 9.40 -32.87 -22.47
C ASP A 128 10.41 -33.07 -21.34
N CYS A 129 11.38 -32.14 -21.22
CA CYS A 129 12.34 -32.13 -20.11
C CYS A 129 11.62 -31.99 -18.76
N LEU A 130 10.63 -31.09 -18.68
CA LEU A 130 9.83 -30.88 -17.46
C LEU A 130 9.04 -32.13 -17.08
N ALA A 131 8.36 -32.78 -18.04
CA ALA A 131 7.67 -34.03 -17.78
C ALA A 131 8.60 -35.12 -17.23
N ASN A 132 9.78 -35.27 -17.85
CA ASN A 132 10.79 -36.23 -17.41
C ASN A 132 11.27 -35.96 -15.98
N PHE A 133 11.47 -34.68 -15.63
CA PHE A 133 11.87 -34.29 -14.29
C PHE A 133 10.77 -34.59 -13.26
N LEU A 134 9.52 -34.22 -13.55
CA LEU A 134 8.37 -34.46 -12.66
C LEU A 134 8.12 -35.96 -12.41
N GLU A 135 8.30 -36.78 -13.45
CA GLU A 135 8.19 -38.25 -13.36
C GLU A 135 9.27 -38.86 -12.47
N LYS A 136 10.54 -38.48 -12.67
CA LYS A 136 11.65 -38.93 -11.82
C LYS A 136 11.47 -38.56 -10.36
N MET A 137 10.90 -37.39 -10.12
CA MET A 137 10.65 -36.85 -8.78
C MET A 137 9.36 -37.37 -8.14
N GLY A 138 8.51 -38.10 -8.87
CA GLY A 138 7.24 -38.63 -8.36
C GLY A 138 6.22 -37.54 -8.00
N ILE A 139 6.25 -36.40 -8.70
CA ILE A 139 5.43 -35.20 -8.40
C ILE A 139 4.56 -34.76 -9.59
N LYS A 140 4.36 -35.64 -10.57
CA LYS A 140 3.59 -35.34 -11.79
C LYS A 140 2.12 -34.97 -11.50
N ASP A 141 1.55 -35.52 -10.42
CA ASP A 141 0.18 -35.23 -9.96
C ASP A 141 0.07 -33.96 -9.10
N LYS A 142 1.20 -33.35 -8.72
CA LYS A 142 1.21 -32.11 -7.94
C LYS A 142 1.22 -30.89 -8.86
N LYS A 143 0.22 -30.03 -8.72
CA LYS A 143 0.22 -28.71 -9.37
C LYS A 143 1.11 -27.74 -8.59
N LEU A 144 2.42 -27.80 -8.83
CA LEU A 144 3.39 -26.92 -8.18
C LEU A 144 3.50 -25.56 -8.90
N PRO A 145 3.67 -24.45 -8.16
CA PRO A 145 3.99 -23.16 -8.75
C PRO A 145 5.39 -23.18 -9.40
N LEU A 146 5.50 -22.56 -10.57
CA LEU A 146 6.69 -22.55 -11.39
C LEU A 146 7.20 -21.13 -11.63
N GLY A 147 8.47 -20.92 -11.35
CA GLY A 147 9.24 -19.75 -11.80
C GLY A 147 10.07 -20.09 -13.03
N PHE A 148 10.18 -19.17 -13.98
CA PHE A 148 10.96 -19.36 -15.20
C PHE A 148 12.02 -18.27 -15.32
N THR A 149 13.29 -18.64 -15.08
CA THR A 149 14.41 -17.78 -15.48
C THR A 149 14.59 -17.88 -16.99
N PHE A 150 14.35 -16.77 -17.68
CA PHE A 150 14.50 -16.63 -19.11
C PHE A 150 15.43 -15.46 -19.41
N SER A 151 16.68 -15.77 -19.75
CA SER A 151 17.80 -14.83 -19.72
C SER A 151 17.95 -14.04 -21.03
N PHE A 152 16.87 -13.42 -21.47
CA PHE A 152 16.78 -12.62 -22.69
C PHE A 152 16.00 -11.32 -22.43
N PRO A 153 16.21 -10.26 -23.24
CA PRO A 153 15.46 -9.02 -23.11
C PRO A 153 13.97 -9.26 -23.36
N CYS A 154 13.15 -9.04 -22.35
CA CYS A 154 11.71 -9.24 -22.41
C CYS A 154 10.96 -8.01 -21.90
N GLN A 155 9.87 -7.69 -22.59
CA GLN A 155 8.89 -6.73 -22.11
C GLN A 155 7.86 -7.46 -21.25
N GLN A 156 7.65 -6.97 -20.04
CA GLN A 156 6.67 -7.53 -19.09
C GLN A 156 5.60 -6.48 -18.80
N THR A 157 4.35 -6.93 -18.68
CA THR A 157 3.20 -6.14 -18.21
C THR A 157 2.67 -6.65 -16.86
N LYS A 158 3.12 -7.85 -16.46
CA LYS A 158 2.85 -8.54 -15.20
C LYS A 158 3.90 -9.64 -15.00
N LEU A 159 3.97 -10.19 -13.78
CA LEU A 159 5.02 -11.15 -13.41
C LEU A 159 4.93 -12.48 -14.19
N ASP A 160 3.73 -12.91 -14.58
CA ASP A 160 3.47 -14.14 -15.35
C ASP A 160 3.35 -13.92 -16.88
N GLU A 161 3.89 -12.83 -17.39
CA GLU A 161 3.95 -12.51 -18.81
C GLU A 161 5.33 -11.99 -19.19
N SER A 162 5.83 -12.42 -20.35
CA SER A 162 7.15 -12.02 -20.81
C SER A 162 7.23 -12.11 -22.33
N VAL A 163 7.05 -10.98 -23.00
CA VAL A 163 7.17 -10.85 -24.45
C VAL A 163 8.64 -10.70 -24.83
N LEU A 164 9.19 -11.66 -25.57
CA LEU A 164 10.58 -11.60 -26.03
C LEU A 164 10.75 -10.41 -26.99
N ILE A 165 11.67 -9.49 -26.67
CA ILE A 165 11.99 -8.34 -27.53
C ILE A 165 12.88 -8.79 -28.69
N SER A 166 14.00 -9.45 -28.37
CA SER A 166 14.97 -9.92 -29.34
C SER A 166 15.84 -11.02 -28.76
N TRP A 167 16.24 -11.98 -29.58
CA TRP A 167 17.26 -12.94 -29.17
C TRP A 167 18.64 -12.29 -28.99
N THR A 168 19.41 -12.86 -28.07
CA THR A 168 20.82 -12.50 -27.82
C THR A 168 21.65 -13.78 -27.66
N LYS A 169 22.97 -13.63 -27.53
CA LYS A 169 23.92 -14.75 -27.34
C LYS A 169 23.90 -15.69 -28.55
N GLY A 170 23.70 -17.00 -28.34
CA GLY A 170 23.73 -18.04 -29.38
C GLY A 170 22.36 -18.51 -29.88
N PHE A 171 21.26 -17.90 -29.43
CA PHE A 171 19.90 -18.28 -29.81
C PHE A 171 19.44 -17.49 -31.03
N ARG A 172 18.76 -18.16 -31.98
CA ARG A 172 18.12 -17.50 -33.13
C ARG A 172 16.99 -18.37 -33.66
N LEU A 173 15.82 -18.29 -33.01
CA LEU A 173 14.65 -19.09 -33.39
C LEU A 173 13.60 -18.26 -34.10
N SER A 174 12.94 -18.86 -35.08
CA SER A 174 11.78 -18.25 -35.73
C SER A 174 10.52 -18.36 -34.85
N GLY A 175 9.70 -17.31 -34.87
CA GLY A 175 8.35 -17.35 -34.30
C GLY A 175 8.23 -17.20 -32.78
N VAL A 176 9.26 -16.68 -32.09
CA VAL A 176 9.25 -16.37 -30.63
C VAL A 176 9.34 -14.87 -30.35
N GLU A 177 10.16 -14.11 -31.10
CA GLU A 177 10.26 -12.65 -30.93
C GLU A 177 8.88 -11.99 -31.14
N GLY A 178 8.56 -11.03 -30.27
CA GLY A 178 7.24 -10.38 -30.21
C GLY A 178 6.12 -11.24 -29.62
N LYS A 179 6.41 -12.43 -29.09
CA LYS A 179 5.43 -13.30 -28.42
C LYS A 179 5.75 -13.52 -26.95
N ASP A 180 4.70 -13.74 -26.16
CA ASP A 180 4.80 -14.11 -24.76
C ASP A 180 5.29 -15.56 -24.60
N VAL A 181 6.47 -15.71 -23.99
CA VAL A 181 7.11 -17.02 -23.77
C VAL A 181 6.33 -17.88 -22.77
N VAL A 182 5.57 -17.28 -21.86
CA VAL A 182 4.71 -18.03 -20.93
C VAL A 182 3.57 -18.68 -21.69
N SER A 183 2.89 -17.93 -22.56
CA SER A 183 1.85 -18.47 -23.44
C SER A 183 2.36 -19.59 -24.35
N LEU A 184 3.59 -19.46 -24.89
CA LEU A 184 4.21 -20.51 -25.68
C LEU A 184 4.48 -21.78 -24.86
N LEU A 185 5.04 -21.64 -23.66
CA LEU A 185 5.29 -22.77 -22.77
C LEU A 185 3.98 -23.43 -22.29
N ARG A 186 2.96 -22.65 -21.89
CA ARG A 186 1.62 -23.15 -21.54
C ARG A 186 1.00 -23.93 -22.70
N LYS A 187 1.18 -23.48 -23.94
CA LYS A 187 0.70 -24.17 -25.14
C LYS A 187 1.39 -25.53 -25.32
N SER A 188 2.70 -25.62 -25.15
CA SER A 188 3.45 -26.89 -25.26
C SER A 188 3.09 -27.87 -24.14
N ILE A 189 2.95 -27.39 -22.90
CA ILE A 189 2.50 -28.22 -21.77
C ILE A 189 1.08 -28.76 -22.04
N LYS A 190 0.16 -27.90 -22.49
CA LYS A 190 -1.22 -28.31 -22.83
C LYS A 190 -1.28 -29.28 -24.01
N LYS A 191 -0.43 -29.08 -25.03
CA LYS A 191 -0.30 -30.00 -26.18
C LYS A 191 0.10 -31.41 -25.72
N ARG A 192 0.95 -31.49 -24.69
CA ARG A 192 1.41 -32.76 -24.12
C ARG A 192 0.35 -33.42 -23.23
N GLY A 193 -0.28 -32.66 -22.34
CA GLY A 193 -1.48 -33.06 -21.59
C GLY A 193 -1.28 -34.08 -20.45
N ASP A 194 -0.05 -34.44 -20.11
CA ASP A 194 0.26 -35.45 -19.08
C ASP A 194 0.63 -34.86 -17.71
N PHE A 195 0.72 -33.53 -17.56
CA PHE A 195 0.90 -32.83 -16.28
C PHE A 195 0.33 -31.39 -16.36
N ASP A 196 0.18 -30.75 -15.20
CA ASP A 196 -0.24 -29.35 -15.08
C ASP A 196 0.66 -28.59 -14.11
N THR A 197 0.96 -27.32 -14.40
CA THR A 197 1.81 -26.46 -13.56
C THR A 197 1.38 -25.00 -13.68
N ASP A 198 1.52 -24.26 -12.58
CA ASP A 198 1.14 -22.85 -12.53
C ASP A 198 2.37 -21.96 -12.73
N ILE A 199 2.57 -21.46 -13.94
CA ILE A 199 3.66 -20.52 -14.24
C ILE A 199 3.28 -19.17 -13.63
N MET A 200 3.88 -18.86 -12.48
CA MET A 200 3.60 -17.65 -11.70
C MET A 200 4.54 -16.49 -11.99
N ALA A 201 5.75 -16.78 -12.46
CA ALA A 201 6.77 -15.77 -12.67
C ALA A 201 7.71 -16.09 -13.84
N VAL A 202 8.06 -15.07 -14.61
CA VAL A 202 9.21 -15.07 -15.51
C VAL A 202 10.16 -13.97 -15.10
N ILE A 203 11.45 -14.29 -14.98
CA ILE A 203 12.49 -13.35 -14.55
C ILE A 203 13.75 -13.49 -15.39
N SER A 204 14.59 -12.46 -15.40
CA SER A 204 15.96 -12.56 -15.92
C SER A 204 16.89 -13.27 -14.93
N ASP A 205 18.05 -13.72 -15.44
CA ASP A 205 19.14 -14.27 -14.63
C ASP A 205 19.71 -13.27 -13.61
N THR A 206 19.77 -11.98 -13.95
CA THR A 206 20.15 -10.91 -13.03
C THR A 206 19.19 -10.86 -11.84
N VAL A 207 17.88 -10.85 -12.08
CA VAL A 207 16.85 -10.86 -11.02
C VAL A 207 16.94 -12.13 -10.19
N GLY A 208 17.09 -13.31 -10.83
CA GLY A 208 17.27 -14.56 -10.12
C GLY A 208 18.51 -14.56 -9.22
N THR A 209 19.61 -13.98 -9.69
CA THR A 209 20.85 -13.84 -8.89
C THR A 209 20.64 -12.92 -7.70
N MET A 210 20.01 -11.76 -7.90
CA MET A 210 19.67 -10.83 -6.81
C MET A 210 18.82 -11.51 -5.74
N MET A 211 17.79 -12.26 -6.15
CA MET A 211 16.84 -12.91 -5.26
C MET A 211 17.46 -14.11 -4.52
N THR A 212 18.34 -14.86 -5.19
CA THR A 212 19.11 -15.94 -4.56
C THR A 212 19.99 -15.41 -3.45
N CYS A 213 20.76 -14.35 -3.74
CA CYS A 213 21.65 -13.73 -2.77
C CYS A 213 20.89 -12.92 -1.71
N GLY A 214 19.73 -12.36 -2.05
CA GLY A 214 18.84 -11.62 -1.14
C GLY A 214 18.18 -12.49 -0.09
N PHE A 215 17.99 -13.78 -0.38
CA PHE A 215 17.57 -14.75 0.62
C PHE A 215 18.62 -14.96 1.71
N ASP A 216 19.90 -15.00 1.32
CA ASP A 216 21.03 -15.24 2.23
C ASP A 216 21.51 -13.93 2.90
N ASP A 217 21.35 -12.78 2.25
CA ASP A 217 21.71 -11.45 2.77
C ASP A 217 20.66 -10.38 2.37
N ARG A 218 19.92 -9.88 3.36
CA ARG A 218 18.86 -8.86 3.18
C ARG A 218 19.36 -7.51 2.66
N HIS A 219 20.67 -7.27 2.60
CA HIS A 219 21.24 -6.06 1.98
C HIS A 219 21.45 -6.21 0.46
N CYS A 220 21.09 -7.35 -0.14
CA CYS A 220 21.23 -7.57 -1.57
C CYS A 220 20.20 -6.75 -2.35
N GLU A 221 20.65 -5.73 -3.07
CA GLU A 221 19.79 -4.86 -3.88
C GLU A 221 20.25 -4.76 -5.34
N ILE A 222 21.32 -5.48 -5.72
CA ILE A 222 21.85 -5.55 -7.08
C ILE A 222 22.10 -7.02 -7.44
N GLY A 223 21.60 -7.44 -8.59
CA GLY A 223 21.98 -8.70 -9.24
C GLY A 223 22.88 -8.43 -10.44
N LEU A 224 24.05 -9.08 -10.47
CA LEU A 224 25.07 -8.88 -11.50
C LEU A 224 25.38 -10.20 -12.21
N ILE A 225 25.37 -10.16 -13.54
CA ILE A 225 25.84 -11.26 -14.39
C ILE A 225 27.09 -10.81 -15.15
N VAL A 226 28.17 -11.59 -15.02
CA VAL A 226 29.37 -11.49 -15.87
C VAL A 226 29.78 -12.89 -16.32
N GLY A 227 29.16 -13.36 -17.41
CA GLY A 227 29.34 -14.70 -17.98
C GLY A 227 29.44 -14.64 -19.50
N THR A 228 28.66 -15.46 -20.21
CA THR A 228 28.56 -15.38 -21.68
C THR A 228 28.15 -13.97 -22.13
N GLY A 229 27.19 -13.38 -21.43
CA GLY A 229 26.81 -11.97 -21.53
C GLY A 229 27.15 -11.20 -20.25
N THR A 230 26.81 -9.92 -20.22
CA THR A 230 26.82 -9.13 -18.98
C THR A 230 25.57 -8.27 -18.86
N ASN A 231 24.97 -8.28 -17.67
CA ASN A 231 23.81 -7.47 -17.33
C ASN A 231 23.77 -7.19 -15.83
N ALA A 232 23.00 -6.19 -15.40
CA ALA A 232 22.66 -5.97 -14.01
C ALA A 232 21.18 -5.59 -13.83
N CYS A 233 20.65 -5.94 -12.67
CA CYS A 233 19.37 -5.43 -12.17
C CYS A 233 19.54 -4.83 -10.77
N TYR A 234 18.61 -3.98 -10.36
CA TYR A 234 18.63 -3.41 -9.01
C TYR A 234 17.24 -2.97 -8.54
N MET A 235 17.07 -2.77 -7.22
CA MET A 235 15.82 -2.27 -6.63
C MET A 235 15.69 -0.73 -6.80
N GLU A 236 14.80 -0.30 -7.70
CA GLU A 236 14.45 1.10 -7.94
C GLU A 236 13.19 1.51 -7.15
N GLN A 237 13.02 2.80 -6.88
CA GLN A 237 11.82 3.36 -6.25
C GLN A 237 10.72 3.52 -7.30
N MET A 238 9.49 3.09 -6.98
CA MET A 238 8.36 3.18 -7.91
C MET A 238 8.09 4.60 -8.40
N ARG A 239 8.26 5.62 -7.54
CA ARG A 239 8.16 7.04 -7.92
C ARG A 239 9.08 7.49 -9.07
N ASN A 240 10.17 6.76 -9.33
CA ASN A 240 11.10 7.06 -10.43
C ASN A 240 10.74 6.30 -11.72
N LEU A 241 9.87 5.30 -11.65
CA LEU A 241 9.47 4.44 -12.77
C LEU A 241 8.25 5.02 -13.49
N GLN A 242 8.47 6.00 -14.37
CA GLN A 242 7.37 6.66 -15.10
C GLN A 242 6.66 5.76 -16.12
N LEU A 243 7.23 4.60 -16.41
CA LEU A 243 6.65 3.56 -17.27
C LEU A 243 5.52 2.77 -16.57
N MET A 244 5.41 2.89 -15.25
CA MET A 244 4.44 2.16 -14.44
C MET A 244 3.44 3.12 -13.81
N ASP A 245 2.20 2.66 -13.64
CA ASP A 245 1.21 3.38 -12.85
C ASP A 245 1.42 3.03 -11.36
N GLY A 246 1.72 4.06 -10.55
CA GLY A 246 1.93 3.95 -9.10
C GLY A 246 3.29 4.47 -8.64
N ASP A 247 3.32 5.08 -7.46
CA ASP A 247 4.50 5.72 -6.86
C ASP A 247 5.02 5.01 -5.59
N GLU A 248 4.38 3.90 -5.20
CA GLU A 248 4.56 3.25 -3.91
C GLU A 248 5.50 2.04 -3.95
N GLY A 249 6.41 1.97 -2.97
CA GLY A 249 7.32 0.84 -2.80
C GLY A 249 8.50 0.86 -3.78
N GLN A 250 9.05 -0.32 -4.03
CA GLN A 250 10.17 -0.52 -4.94
C GLN A 250 9.82 -1.58 -5.98
N MET A 251 10.55 -1.57 -7.08
CA MET A 251 10.51 -2.62 -8.08
C MET A 251 11.93 -2.88 -8.59
N CYS A 252 12.28 -4.15 -8.77
CA CYS A 252 13.50 -4.50 -9.44
C CYS A 252 13.44 -4.07 -10.91
N VAL A 253 14.47 -3.38 -11.37
CA VAL A 253 14.62 -2.92 -12.74
C VAL A 253 15.77 -3.68 -13.37
N ASN A 254 15.50 -4.30 -14.52
CA ASN A 254 16.52 -4.91 -15.34
C ASN A 254 17.10 -3.85 -16.29
N THR A 255 18.38 -3.50 -16.12
CA THR A 255 18.98 -2.38 -16.85
C THR A 255 19.13 -2.68 -18.34
N GLU A 256 19.35 -3.94 -18.71
CA GLU A 256 19.83 -4.33 -20.05
C GLU A 256 21.05 -3.50 -20.47
N TRP A 257 22.01 -3.34 -19.56
CA TRP A 257 23.15 -2.43 -19.77
C TRP A 257 24.09 -2.84 -20.90
N GLY A 258 23.92 -4.03 -21.48
CA GLY A 258 24.77 -4.54 -22.54
C GLY A 258 24.69 -3.66 -23.79
N ALA A 259 23.52 -3.04 -24.02
CA ALA A 259 23.23 -2.11 -25.10
C ALA A 259 23.77 -0.69 -24.86
N PHE A 260 24.44 -0.42 -23.73
CA PHE A 260 25.00 0.91 -23.49
C PHE A 260 25.99 1.29 -24.61
N GLY A 261 25.81 2.46 -25.21
CA GLY A 261 26.62 2.93 -26.33
C GLY A 261 26.15 2.50 -27.71
N ASP A 262 25.08 1.70 -27.84
CA ASP A 262 24.46 1.34 -29.14
C ASP A 262 23.96 2.58 -29.92
N ASP A 263 23.77 3.70 -29.22
CA ASP A 263 23.42 5.02 -29.77
C ASP A 263 24.64 5.89 -30.13
N GLY A 264 25.85 5.34 -30.01
CA GLY A 264 27.12 6.02 -30.26
C GLY A 264 27.74 6.69 -29.04
N ALA A 265 27.13 6.62 -27.85
CA ALA A 265 27.63 7.30 -26.65
C ALA A 265 29.01 6.84 -26.13
N LEU A 266 29.53 5.73 -26.67
CA LEU A 266 30.82 5.11 -26.29
C LEU A 266 31.84 5.08 -27.43
N GLU A 267 31.59 5.73 -28.57
CA GLU A 267 32.51 5.67 -29.72
C GLU A 267 33.92 6.19 -29.43
N ASP A 268 34.05 7.13 -28.49
CA ASP A 268 35.34 7.66 -28.01
C ASP A 268 36.14 6.65 -27.18
N LEU A 269 35.49 5.62 -26.63
CA LEU A 269 36.12 4.56 -25.84
C LEU A 269 36.34 3.26 -26.63
N ARG A 270 35.64 3.09 -27.76
CA ARG A 270 35.78 1.92 -28.63
C ARG A 270 37.03 2.03 -29.50
N THR A 271 37.82 0.97 -29.49
CA THR A 271 38.99 0.79 -30.35
C THR A 271 38.59 0.19 -31.70
N ASP A 272 39.50 0.20 -32.67
CA ASP A 272 39.27 -0.48 -33.96
C ASP A 272 39.01 -1.98 -33.80
N ILE A 273 39.61 -2.61 -32.78
CA ILE A 273 39.38 -4.02 -32.45
C ILE A 273 37.93 -4.23 -32.00
N ASP A 274 37.39 -3.30 -31.20
CA ASP A 274 35.98 -3.34 -30.74
C ASP A 274 35.00 -3.12 -31.90
N ARG A 275 35.42 -2.46 -32.99
CA ARG A 275 34.62 -2.32 -34.23
C ARG A 275 34.68 -3.57 -35.09
N GLU A 276 35.86 -4.19 -35.20
CA GLU A 276 36.04 -5.43 -35.97
C GLU A 276 35.26 -6.61 -35.36
N ILE A 277 35.31 -6.78 -34.03
CA ILE A 277 34.54 -7.83 -33.36
C ILE A 277 33.03 -7.62 -33.50
N ASP A 278 32.57 -6.37 -33.48
CA ASP A 278 31.16 -6.01 -33.65
C ASP A 278 30.68 -6.32 -35.07
N ALA A 279 31.45 -5.92 -36.08
CA ALA A 279 31.15 -6.20 -37.49
C ALA A 279 31.08 -7.70 -37.80
N GLY A 280 31.90 -8.52 -37.14
CA GLY A 280 31.91 -9.99 -37.30
C GLY A 280 30.91 -10.75 -36.41
N SER A 281 30.15 -10.05 -35.56
CA SER A 281 29.23 -10.68 -34.60
C SER A 281 27.88 -11.03 -35.21
N LEU A 282 27.06 -11.80 -34.47
CA LEU A 282 25.69 -12.15 -34.87
C LEU A 282 24.73 -10.95 -34.86
N ASN A 283 25.08 -9.88 -34.13
CA ASN A 283 24.27 -8.70 -33.92
C ASN A 283 25.09 -7.40 -34.07
N PRO A 284 25.58 -7.06 -35.28
CA PRO A 284 26.36 -5.85 -35.50
C PRO A 284 25.63 -4.57 -35.09
N GLY A 285 26.35 -3.65 -34.44
CA GLY A 285 25.79 -2.38 -33.95
C GLY A 285 24.90 -2.52 -32.71
N LYS A 286 24.88 -3.70 -32.08
CA LYS A 286 24.11 -3.98 -30.86
C LYS A 286 24.99 -4.55 -29.77
N GLN A 287 24.58 -4.34 -28.52
CA GLN A 287 25.25 -4.88 -27.33
C GLN A 287 26.73 -4.44 -27.24
N LEU A 288 27.03 -3.19 -27.62
CA LEU A 288 28.40 -2.72 -27.78
C LEU A 288 29.18 -2.72 -26.46
N PHE A 289 28.53 -2.37 -25.34
CA PHE A 289 29.16 -2.42 -24.02
C PHE A 289 29.41 -3.85 -23.56
N GLU A 290 28.47 -4.77 -23.81
CA GLU A 290 28.63 -6.19 -23.50
C GLU A 290 29.82 -6.80 -24.26
N LYS A 291 30.00 -6.44 -25.55
CA LYS A 291 31.12 -6.92 -26.38
C LYS A 291 32.50 -6.54 -25.85
N MET A 292 32.61 -5.48 -25.05
CA MET A 292 33.87 -5.07 -24.41
C MET A 292 34.14 -5.77 -23.06
N ILE A 293 33.19 -6.56 -22.54
CA ILE A 293 33.22 -7.09 -21.16
C ILE A 293 33.07 -8.61 -21.10
N SER A 294 32.08 -9.18 -21.80
CA SER A 294 31.61 -10.53 -21.51
C SER A 294 32.51 -11.64 -22.05
N GLY A 295 32.35 -12.84 -21.51
CA GLY A 295 33.16 -14.00 -21.82
C GLY A 295 32.95 -14.56 -23.23
N MET A 296 31.86 -14.22 -23.93
CA MET A 296 31.68 -14.60 -25.33
C MET A 296 32.67 -13.88 -26.25
N TYR A 297 33.08 -12.65 -25.89
CA TYR A 297 33.85 -11.76 -26.76
C TYR A 297 35.30 -11.57 -26.30
N MET A 298 35.58 -11.77 -25.01
CA MET A 298 36.90 -11.49 -24.42
C MET A 298 38.05 -12.27 -25.09
N GLY A 299 37.87 -13.56 -25.37
CA GLY A 299 38.86 -14.36 -26.10
C GLY A 299 39.10 -13.89 -27.53
N GLU A 300 38.03 -13.50 -28.24
CA GLU A 300 38.13 -13.01 -29.61
C GLU A 300 38.78 -11.63 -29.68
N LEU A 301 38.53 -10.75 -28.71
CA LEU A 301 39.25 -9.48 -28.57
C LEU A 301 40.76 -9.71 -28.44
N VAL A 302 41.19 -10.67 -27.61
CA VAL A 302 42.61 -11.03 -27.50
C VAL A 302 43.14 -11.55 -28.82
N ARG A 303 42.42 -12.46 -29.51
CA ARG A 303 42.83 -12.98 -30.81
C ARG A 303 43.06 -11.87 -31.83
N LEU A 304 42.14 -10.93 -31.93
CA LEU A 304 42.22 -9.82 -32.88
C LEU A 304 43.40 -8.89 -32.57
N ILE A 305 43.68 -8.63 -31.29
CA ILE A 305 44.88 -7.91 -30.88
C ILE A 305 46.15 -8.65 -31.32
N LEU A 306 46.22 -9.98 -31.08
CA LEU A 306 47.35 -10.81 -31.51
C LEU A 306 47.53 -10.79 -33.03
N VAL A 307 46.45 -10.88 -33.81
CA VAL A 307 46.49 -10.79 -35.29
C VAL A 307 47.03 -9.44 -35.75
N LYS A 308 46.51 -8.34 -35.19
CA LYS A 308 46.93 -6.99 -35.60
C LYS A 308 48.38 -6.71 -35.22
N MET A 309 48.78 -7.07 -34.00
CA MET A 309 50.17 -6.94 -33.56
C MET A 309 51.14 -7.83 -34.34
N ALA A 310 50.72 -9.05 -34.73
CA ALA A 310 51.52 -9.89 -35.63
C ALA A 310 51.71 -9.22 -37.00
N ARG A 311 50.63 -8.69 -37.61
CA ARG A 311 50.72 -7.98 -38.91
C ARG A 311 51.60 -6.73 -38.85
N GLU A 312 51.63 -6.05 -37.71
CA GLU A 312 52.49 -4.89 -37.46
C GLU A 312 53.93 -5.27 -37.04
N GLN A 313 54.29 -6.57 -37.11
CA GLN A 313 55.59 -7.13 -36.72
C GLN A 313 55.97 -6.91 -35.25
N LEU A 314 54.99 -6.69 -34.39
CA LEU A 314 55.17 -6.51 -32.93
C LEU A 314 55.14 -7.83 -32.16
N LEU A 315 54.64 -8.91 -32.77
CA LEU A 315 54.60 -10.26 -32.21
C LEU A 315 54.96 -11.30 -33.27
N PHE A 316 55.44 -12.46 -32.82
CA PHE A 316 55.68 -13.66 -33.63
C PHE A 316 56.56 -13.41 -34.87
N GLN A 317 57.45 -12.40 -34.81
CA GLN A 317 58.30 -11.99 -35.95
C GLN A 317 57.49 -11.71 -37.23
N GLY A 318 56.24 -11.24 -37.11
CA GLY A 318 55.38 -10.97 -38.26
C GLY A 318 54.56 -12.16 -38.76
N GLN A 319 54.73 -13.35 -38.17
CA GLN A 319 54.10 -14.57 -38.67
C GLN A 319 52.63 -14.67 -38.23
N THR A 320 51.77 -15.10 -39.17
CA THR A 320 50.36 -15.44 -38.91
C THR A 320 50.06 -16.84 -39.41
N THR A 321 49.18 -17.56 -38.72
CA THR A 321 48.74 -18.92 -39.10
C THR A 321 47.25 -18.93 -39.46
N PRO A 322 46.77 -19.92 -40.25
CA PRO A 322 45.34 -20.08 -40.52
C PRO A 322 44.50 -20.20 -39.24
N GLN A 323 45.04 -20.85 -38.21
CA GLN A 323 44.37 -21.02 -36.92
C GLN A 323 44.28 -19.69 -36.16
N LEU A 324 45.34 -18.87 -36.14
CA LEU A 324 45.30 -17.53 -35.54
C LEU A 324 44.30 -16.61 -36.26
N LEU A 325 44.19 -16.72 -37.59
CA LEU A 325 43.28 -15.92 -38.41
C LEU A 325 41.81 -16.38 -38.32
N THR A 326 41.55 -17.60 -37.84
CA THR A 326 40.20 -18.15 -37.72
C THR A 326 39.52 -17.64 -36.45
N SER A 327 38.35 -17.02 -36.61
CA SER A 327 37.54 -16.50 -35.48
C SER A 327 37.18 -17.59 -34.47
N GLY A 328 37.20 -17.24 -33.18
CA GLY A 328 36.81 -18.13 -32.08
C GLY A 328 37.86 -19.18 -31.69
N ARG A 329 39.03 -19.24 -32.37
CA ARG A 329 40.09 -20.20 -32.02
C ARG A 329 40.84 -19.87 -30.73
N PHE A 330 40.76 -18.63 -30.25
CA PHE A 330 41.25 -18.24 -28.94
C PHE A 330 40.07 -18.03 -27.98
N SER A 331 39.75 -19.05 -27.18
CA SER A 331 38.63 -18.98 -26.23
C SER A 331 38.99 -18.21 -24.96
N THR A 332 37.99 -17.66 -24.28
CA THR A 332 38.15 -16.99 -22.98
C THR A 332 38.73 -17.91 -21.89
N ASN A 333 38.56 -19.23 -22.00
CA ASN A 333 39.19 -20.18 -21.08
C ASN A 333 40.73 -20.15 -21.13
N TYR A 334 41.32 -19.78 -22.28
CA TYR A 334 42.78 -19.57 -22.34
C TYR A 334 43.20 -18.38 -21.49
N ILE A 335 42.41 -17.32 -21.43
CA ILE A 335 42.67 -16.15 -20.57
C ILE A 335 42.71 -16.57 -19.10
N TYR A 336 41.77 -17.43 -18.67
CA TYR A 336 41.74 -17.91 -17.28
C TYR A 336 43.02 -18.67 -16.90
N ALA A 337 43.54 -19.50 -17.82
CA ALA A 337 44.77 -20.25 -17.60
C ALA A 337 46.03 -19.37 -17.67
N ILE A 338 46.07 -18.41 -18.59
CA ILE A 338 47.20 -17.50 -18.82
C ILE A 338 47.37 -16.50 -17.65
N GLU A 339 46.26 -16.04 -17.08
CA GLU A 339 46.25 -15.16 -15.90
C GLU A 339 46.25 -15.94 -14.57
N SER A 340 46.84 -17.13 -14.53
CA SER A 340 47.04 -17.89 -13.29
C SER A 340 47.80 -17.05 -12.24
N ASP A 341 47.46 -17.26 -10.97
CA ASP A 341 48.11 -16.63 -9.81
C ASP A 341 49.61 -16.98 -9.70
N LYS A 342 50.03 -18.06 -10.36
CA LYS A 342 51.44 -18.48 -10.47
C LYS A 342 52.00 -18.07 -11.83
N ALA A 343 52.95 -17.14 -11.82
CA ALA A 343 53.52 -16.54 -13.03
C ALA A 343 54.09 -17.58 -14.02
N GLU A 344 54.80 -18.60 -13.54
CA GLU A 344 55.37 -19.66 -14.38
C GLU A 344 54.29 -20.52 -15.05
N GLU A 345 53.21 -20.86 -14.34
CA GLU A 345 52.07 -21.61 -14.90
C GLU A 345 51.31 -20.78 -15.95
N GLY A 346 51.19 -19.48 -15.73
CA GLY A 346 50.57 -18.55 -16.67
C GLY A 346 51.36 -18.44 -17.98
N LEU A 347 52.68 -18.31 -17.91
CA LEU A 347 53.56 -18.28 -19.09
C LEU A 347 53.55 -19.62 -19.85
N ALA A 348 53.60 -20.75 -19.15
CA ALA A 348 53.47 -22.07 -19.77
C ALA A 348 52.10 -22.26 -20.45
N SER A 349 51.03 -21.71 -19.85
CA SER A 349 49.69 -21.73 -20.44
C SER A 349 49.60 -20.84 -21.68
N ALA A 350 50.29 -19.69 -21.70
CA ALA A 350 50.39 -18.82 -22.86
C ALA A 350 51.11 -19.52 -24.01
N GLU A 351 52.26 -20.15 -23.72
CA GLU A 351 52.99 -20.96 -24.71
C GLU A 351 52.09 -22.05 -25.30
N LYS A 352 51.41 -22.82 -24.44
CA LYS A 352 50.49 -23.88 -24.88
C LYS A 352 49.36 -23.35 -25.76
N ALA A 353 48.74 -22.22 -25.38
CA ALA A 353 47.67 -21.61 -26.14
C ALA A 353 48.16 -21.15 -27.52
N LEU A 354 49.32 -20.47 -27.59
CA LEU A 354 49.93 -20.00 -28.83
C LEU A 354 50.35 -21.16 -29.74
N ARG A 355 50.96 -22.22 -29.19
CA ARG A 355 51.28 -23.45 -29.94
C ARG A 355 50.03 -24.14 -30.50
N SER A 356 48.91 -24.11 -29.78
CA SER A 356 47.64 -24.64 -30.28
C SER A 356 47.09 -23.88 -31.50
N LEU A 357 47.53 -22.62 -31.68
CA LEU A 357 47.28 -21.82 -32.88
C LEU A 357 48.32 -22.05 -33.99
N GLY A 358 49.19 -23.05 -33.85
CA GLY A 358 50.22 -23.37 -34.85
C GLY A 358 51.39 -22.38 -34.90
N LEU A 359 51.55 -21.55 -33.86
CA LEU A 359 52.68 -20.62 -33.72
C LEU A 359 53.85 -21.29 -32.99
N ASP A 360 55.07 -20.79 -33.21
CA ASP A 360 56.24 -21.12 -32.40
C ASP A 360 56.65 -19.89 -31.58
N PRO A 361 56.06 -19.68 -30.39
CA PRO A 361 56.21 -18.42 -29.65
C PRO A 361 57.55 -18.34 -28.92
N SER A 362 58.15 -17.16 -28.90
CA SER A 362 59.27 -16.84 -28.00
C SER A 362 58.79 -16.62 -26.55
N ALA A 363 59.72 -16.57 -25.60
CA ALA A 363 59.40 -16.19 -24.21
C ALA A 363 58.80 -14.77 -24.13
N GLU A 364 59.27 -13.85 -24.98
CA GLU A 364 58.74 -12.48 -25.08
C GLU A 364 57.31 -12.48 -25.64
N ASP A 365 57.01 -13.32 -26.64
CA ASP A 365 55.65 -13.46 -27.18
C ASP A 365 54.66 -14.00 -26.13
N CYS A 366 55.12 -14.95 -25.30
CA CYS A 366 54.32 -15.50 -24.20
C CYS A 366 54.04 -14.43 -23.13
N ALA A 367 55.05 -13.65 -22.74
CA ALA A 367 54.91 -12.55 -21.79
C ALA A 367 54.02 -11.43 -22.34
N ALA A 368 54.16 -11.08 -23.62
CA ALA A 368 53.32 -10.09 -24.28
C ALA A 368 51.85 -10.56 -24.38
N THR A 369 51.63 -11.83 -24.73
CA THR A 369 50.29 -12.44 -24.76
C THR A 369 49.64 -12.41 -23.38
N GLN A 370 50.38 -12.76 -22.32
CA GLN A 370 49.89 -12.65 -20.95
C GLN A 370 49.52 -11.20 -20.59
N ARG A 371 50.33 -10.22 -20.98
CA ARG A 371 50.05 -8.80 -20.77
C ARG A 371 48.81 -8.32 -21.53
N ILE A 372 48.59 -8.81 -22.75
CA ILE A 372 47.39 -8.52 -23.55
C ILE A 372 46.14 -9.07 -22.85
N CYS A 373 46.18 -10.33 -22.40
CA CYS A 373 45.11 -10.94 -21.62
C CYS A 373 44.76 -10.08 -20.39
N GLN A 374 45.78 -9.72 -19.59
CA GLN A 374 45.61 -8.89 -18.40
C GLN A 374 44.98 -7.54 -18.70
N ILE A 375 45.35 -6.89 -19.80
CA ILE A 375 44.81 -5.57 -20.17
C ILE A 375 43.35 -5.69 -20.61
N VAL A 376 43.01 -6.69 -21.43
CA VAL A 376 41.63 -6.93 -21.88
C VAL A 376 40.72 -7.26 -20.68
N SER A 377 41.14 -8.18 -19.81
CA SER A 377 40.35 -8.57 -18.63
C SER A 377 40.23 -7.43 -17.61
N THR A 378 41.28 -6.62 -17.43
CA THR A 378 41.25 -5.43 -16.56
C THR A 378 40.33 -4.36 -17.11
N ARG A 379 40.36 -4.09 -18.42
CA ARG A 379 39.43 -3.17 -19.08
C ARG A 379 37.99 -3.61 -18.86
N ALA A 380 37.69 -4.89 -19.08
CA ALA A 380 36.36 -5.46 -18.83
C ALA A 380 35.89 -5.27 -17.38
N ALA A 381 36.75 -5.57 -16.39
CA ALA A 381 36.43 -5.38 -14.97
C ALA A 381 36.21 -3.90 -14.62
N HIS A 382 36.99 -2.98 -15.18
CA HIS A 382 36.87 -1.55 -14.93
C HIS A 382 35.63 -0.93 -15.57
N LEU A 383 35.26 -1.35 -16.78
CA LEU A 383 34.02 -0.93 -17.43
C LEU A 383 32.80 -1.38 -16.61
N CYS A 384 32.77 -2.64 -16.19
CA CYS A 384 31.74 -3.17 -15.30
C CYS A 384 31.67 -2.40 -13.97
N ALA A 385 32.83 -2.09 -13.35
CA ALA A 385 32.89 -1.29 -12.13
C ALA A 385 32.26 0.10 -12.30
N SER A 386 32.44 0.73 -13.47
CA SER A 386 31.92 2.08 -13.76
C SER A 386 30.40 2.10 -13.87
N ALA A 387 29.81 1.10 -14.52
CA ALA A 387 28.36 0.95 -14.60
C ALA A 387 27.76 0.62 -13.21
N LEU A 388 28.39 -0.27 -12.43
CA LEU A 388 27.97 -0.54 -11.05
C LEU A 388 28.04 0.70 -10.16
N ALA A 389 29.08 1.53 -10.31
CA ALA A 389 29.22 2.78 -9.56
C ALA A 389 28.04 3.72 -9.77
N ALA A 390 27.51 3.80 -11.00
CA ALA A 390 26.33 4.59 -11.33
C ALA A 390 25.06 4.03 -10.67
N VAL A 391 24.86 2.71 -10.70
CA VAL A 391 23.73 2.02 -10.05
C VAL A 391 23.76 2.22 -8.53
N MET A 392 24.93 2.07 -7.89
CA MET A 392 25.06 2.29 -6.44
C MET A 392 24.81 3.75 -6.05
N ARG A 393 25.28 4.71 -6.86
CA ARG A 393 24.92 6.12 -6.66
C ARG A 393 23.41 6.33 -6.73
N GLN A 394 22.72 5.71 -7.70
CA GLN A 394 21.24 5.79 -7.80
C GLN A 394 20.57 5.28 -6.53
N ILE A 395 20.97 4.11 -6.03
CA ILE A 395 20.41 3.53 -4.81
C ILE A 395 20.69 4.42 -3.59
N ARG A 396 21.90 4.96 -3.47
CA ARG A 396 22.28 5.87 -2.38
C ARG A 396 21.42 7.14 -2.39
N ASP A 397 21.30 7.77 -3.55
CA ASP A 397 20.53 9.01 -3.72
C ASP A 397 19.04 8.76 -3.45
N ASN A 398 18.50 7.63 -3.92
CA ASN A 398 17.12 7.18 -3.64
C ASN A 398 16.81 7.02 -2.15
N LYS A 399 17.81 6.60 -1.37
CA LYS A 399 17.73 6.42 0.08
C LYS A 399 18.04 7.70 0.85
N ALA A 400 18.44 8.78 0.16
CA ALA A 400 18.95 10.01 0.78
C ALA A 400 20.01 9.73 1.85
N ALA A 401 20.89 8.76 1.60
CA ALA A 401 21.89 8.29 2.56
C ALA A 401 23.27 8.90 2.26
N GLU A 402 23.99 9.35 3.29
CA GLU A 402 25.37 9.81 3.14
C GLU A 402 26.33 8.66 2.80
N LYS A 403 26.13 7.50 3.44
CA LYS A 403 26.85 6.25 3.17
C LYS A 403 25.88 5.13 2.84
N LEU A 404 26.25 4.28 1.90
CA LEU A 404 25.43 3.14 1.47
C LEU A 404 26.10 1.83 1.87
N ARG A 405 25.41 0.98 2.65
CA ARG A 405 25.78 -0.42 2.82
C ARG A 405 24.95 -1.28 1.88
N ILE A 406 25.60 -2.08 1.05
CA ILE A 406 24.91 -2.85 -0.01
C ILE A 406 25.63 -4.17 -0.31
N THR A 407 24.83 -5.18 -0.65
CA THR A 407 25.31 -6.46 -1.19
C THR A 407 24.97 -6.54 -2.68
N ILE A 408 25.93 -7.01 -3.47
CA ILE A 408 25.79 -7.31 -4.90
C ILE A 408 25.83 -8.83 -5.04
N GLY A 409 24.70 -9.43 -5.44
CA GLY A 409 24.64 -10.82 -5.83
C GLY A 409 25.27 -11.01 -7.20
N VAL A 410 26.25 -11.91 -7.34
CA VAL A 410 26.99 -12.11 -8.59
C VAL A 410 26.92 -13.55 -9.08
N ASP A 411 26.70 -13.70 -10.39
CA ASP A 411 26.89 -14.95 -11.13
C ASP A 411 27.56 -14.69 -12.49
N GLY A 412 27.93 -15.76 -13.19
CA GLY A 412 28.52 -15.76 -14.52
C GLY A 412 29.88 -16.45 -14.57
N SER A 413 30.15 -17.09 -15.70
CA SER A 413 31.35 -17.91 -15.92
C SER A 413 32.66 -17.11 -15.88
N VAL A 414 32.66 -15.82 -16.26
CA VAL A 414 33.85 -14.97 -16.18
C VAL A 414 34.16 -14.63 -14.74
N TYR A 415 33.16 -14.18 -13.98
CA TYR A 415 33.37 -13.84 -12.57
C TYR A 415 33.78 -15.08 -11.74
N LYS A 416 33.18 -16.24 -12.01
CA LYS A 416 33.48 -17.48 -11.28
C LYS A 416 34.77 -18.17 -11.72
N GLY A 417 35.08 -18.12 -13.02
CA GLY A 417 36.17 -18.89 -13.62
C GLY A 417 37.50 -18.15 -13.75
N HIS A 418 37.47 -16.82 -13.85
CA HIS A 418 38.69 -16.03 -14.00
C HIS A 418 39.32 -15.73 -12.62
N PRO A 419 40.60 -16.09 -12.37
CA PRO A 419 41.23 -15.95 -11.06
C PRO A 419 41.25 -14.49 -10.56
N GLU A 420 41.66 -13.57 -11.44
CA GLU A 420 41.88 -12.17 -11.06
C GLU A 420 40.68 -11.22 -11.28
N PHE A 421 39.64 -11.62 -12.01
CA PHE A 421 38.56 -10.72 -12.40
C PHE A 421 37.76 -10.18 -11.20
N PRO A 422 37.31 -11.02 -10.23
CA PRO A 422 36.62 -10.54 -9.03
C PRO A 422 37.48 -9.54 -8.24
N ARG A 423 38.78 -9.80 -8.12
CA ARG A 423 39.71 -8.94 -7.38
C ARG A 423 39.83 -7.56 -8.06
N LYS A 424 40.00 -7.54 -9.38
CA LYS A 424 40.07 -6.31 -10.19
C LYS A 424 38.77 -5.50 -10.11
N LEU A 425 37.62 -6.15 -10.30
CA LEU A 425 36.29 -5.52 -10.21
C LEU A 425 36.07 -4.90 -8.83
N ASN A 426 36.25 -5.69 -7.77
CA ASN A 426 35.97 -5.27 -6.39
C ASN A 426 36.88 -4.10 -5.98
N LYS A 427 38.16 -4.14 -6.38
CA LYS A 427 39.11 -3.05 -6.12
C LYS A 427 38.68 -1.76 -6.82
N MET A 428 38.31 -1.83 -8.10
CA MET A 428 37.91 -0.64 -8.86
C MET A 428 36.58 -0.07 -8.38
N VAL A 429 35.60 -0.91 -8.05
CA VAL A 429 34.31 -0.47 -7.48
C VAL A 429 34.55 0.36 -6.21
N ARG A 430 35.31 -0.17 -5.24
CA ARG A 430 35.60 0.55 -3.98
C ARG A 430 36.34 1.87 -4.20
N ARG A 431 37.11 1.97 -5.29
CA ARG A 431 37.82 3.20 -5.67
C ARG A 431 36.90 4.25 -6.28
N LEU A 432 35.91 3.85 -7.09
CA LEU A 432 34.97 4.76 -7.75
C LEU A 432 33.82 5.23 -6.85
N VAL A 433 33.48 4.45 -5.81
CA VAL A 433 32.43 4.76 -4.83
C VAL A 433 32.93 4.56 -3.38
N PRO A 434 33.82 5.43 -2.88
CA PRO A 434 34.38 5.31 -1.52
C PRO A 434 33.32 5.45 -0.41
N ASP A 435 32.17 6.06 -0.71
CA ASP A 435 31.06 6.26 0.24
C ASP A 435 30.15 5.02 0.37
N CYS A 436 30.46 3.93 -0.34
CA CYS A 436 29.69 2.69 -0.32
C CYS A 436 30.48 1.55 0.34
N ASP A 437 29.91 0.92 1.36
CA ASP A 437 30.38 -0.35 1.92
C ASP A 437 29.75 -1.51 1.12
N VAL A 438 30.55 -2.10 0.23
CA VAL A 438 30.10 -3.07 -0.78
C VAL A 438 30.57 -4.48 -0.47
N ARG A 439 29.60 -5.39 -0.32
CA ARG A 439 29.81 -6.83 -0.25
C ARG A 439 29.44 -7.48 -1.58
N PHE A 440 30.33 -8.29 -2.14
CA PHE A 440 30.02 -9.15 -3.28
C PHE A 440 29.70 -10.55 -2.76
N LEU A 441 28.51 -11.06 -3.10
CA LEU A 441 28.04 -12.38 -2.70
C LEU A 441 27.84 -13.24 -3.95
N GLN A 442 28.60 -14.31 -4.07
CA GLN A 442 28.51 -15.21 -5.23
C GLN A 442 27.31 -16.15 -5.07
N SER A 443 26.47 -16.25 -6.10
CA SER A 443 25.39 -17.25 -6.13
C SER A 443 25.98 -18.65 -6.32
N GLN A 444 25.80 -19.53 -5.33
CA GLN A 444 26.27 -20.92 -5.42
C GLN A 444 25.37 -21.80 -6.32
N HIS A 445 24.10 -21.43 -6.44
CA HIS A 445 23.05 -22.28 -7.00
C HIS A 445 22.42 -21.74 -8.29
N GLY A 446 22.98 -20.65 -8.85
CA GLY A 446 22.47 -20.07 -10.09
C GLY A 446 21.21 -19.25 -9.90
N SER A 447 20.68 -18.75 -11.02
CA SER A 447 19.41 -18.04 -11.12
C SER A 447 18.19 -18.91 -10.81
N GLY A 448 18.30 -20.24 -10.94
CA GLY A 448 17.25 -21.21 -10.62
C GLY A 448 16.67 -21.11 -9.20
N LYS A 449 17.53 -21.00 -8.16
CA LYS A 449 17.08 -20.74 -6.77
C LYS A 449 16.30 -19.43 -6.70
N GLY A 450 16.76 -18.41 -7.43
CA GLY A 450 16.14 -17.10 -7.51
C GLY A 450 14.75 -17.09 -8.11
N ALA A 451 14.53 -17.83 -9.20
CA ALA A 451 13.20 -18.00 -9.78
C ALA A 451 12.23 -18.65 -8.79
N ALA A 452 12.67 -19.68 -8.08
CA ALA A 452 11.87 -20.26 -7.01
C ALA A 452 11.57 -19.25 -5.88
N MET A 453 12.56 -18.43 -5.48
CA MET A 453 12.33 -17.38 -4.47
C MET A 453 11.34 -16.32 -4.94
N VAL A 454 11.41 -15.87 -6.20
CA VAL A 454 10.44 -14.92 -6.75
C VAL A 454 9.04 -15.53 -6.77
N THR A 455 8.93 -16.78 -7.20
CA THR A 455 7.66 -17.53 -7.16
C THR A 455 7.13 -17.64 -5.73
N ALA A 456 8.00 -17.91 -4.74
CA ALA A 456 7.62 -17.98 -3.33
C ALA A 456 7.13 -16.63 -2.79
N VAL A 457 7.81 -15.53 -3.15
CA VAL A 457 7.40 -14.15 -2.81
C VAL A 457 6.05 -13.82 -3.45
N ALA A 458 5.87 -14.12 -4.74
CA ALA A 458 4.62 -13.88 -5.46
C ALA A 458 3.45 -14.67 -4.86
N TYR A 459 3.69 -15.96 -4.57
CA TYR A 459 2.72 -16.84 -3.93
C TYR A 459 2.32 -16.33 -2.54
N ARG A 460 3.28 -15.91 -1.71
CA ARG A 460 3.02 -15.28 -0.42
C ARG A 460 2.16 -14.03 -0.57
N LEU A 461 2.55 -13.08 -1.44
CA LEU A 461 1.83 -11.82 -1.60
C LEU A 461 0.38 -12.05 -2.06
N ALA A 462 0.16 -13.02 -2.94
CA ALA A 462 -1.18 -13.44 -3.36
C ALA A 462 -2.00 -14.01 -2.19
N ALA A 463 -1.41 -14.90 -1.39
CA ALA A 463 -2.06 -15.47 -0.20
C ALA A 463 -2.39 -14.39 0.85
N GLN A 464 -1.45 -13.49 1.13
CA GLN A 464 -1.66 -12.35 2.03
C GLN A 464 -2.78 -11.43 1.51
N HIS A 465 -2.82 -11.15 0.21
CA HIS A 465 -3.92 -10.37 -0.39
C HIS A 465 -5.27 -11.07 -0.24
N ALA A 466 -5.34 -12.37 -0.51
CA ALA A 466 -6.57 -13.15 -0.33
C ALA A 466 -7.06 -13.14 1.12
N GLU A 467 -6.15 -13.31 2.10
CA GLU A 467 -6.50 -13.27 3.52
C GLU A 467 -6.98 -11.87 3.95
N ARG A 468 -6.32 -10.80 3.50
CA ARG A 468 -6.77 -9.41 3.74
C ARG A 468 -8.20 -9.20 3.22
N GLN A 469 -8.47 -9.61 1.97
CA GLN A 469 -9.81 -9.47 1.39
C GLN A 469 -10.85 -10.36 2.08
N ARG A 470 -10.47 -11.54 2.58
CA ARG A 470 -11.36 -12.41 3.37
C ARG A 470 -11.81 -11.71 4.66
N VAL A 471 -10.87 -11.13 5.41
CA VAL A 471 -11.18 -10.39 6.64
C VAL A 471 -12.00 -9.14 6.35
N LEU A 472 -11.58 -8.30 5.40
CA LEU A 472 -12.33 -7.10 5.01
C LEU A 472 -13.72 -7.43 4.45
N GLY A 473 -13.87 -8.59 3.80
CA GLY A 473 -15.14 -9.10 3.31
C GLY A 473 -16.19 -9.28 4.41
N THR A 474 -15.78 -9.63 5.63
CA THR A 474 -16.70 -9.75 6.79
C THR A 474 -17.33 -8.43 7.21
N LEU A 475 -16.68 -7.31 6.88
CA LEU A 475 -17.15 -5.95 7.18
C LEU A 475 -17.96 -5.34 6.01
N ARG A 476 -18.04 -6.02 4.85
CA ARG A 476 -18.79 -5.51 3.69
C ARG A 476 -20.23 -6.02 3.75
N LEU A 477 -21.19 -5.10 3.63
CA LEU A 477 -22.62 -5.44 3.61
C LEU A 477 -23.15 -5.47 2.18
N SER A 478 -23.87 -6.55 1.85
CA SER A 478 -24.64 -6.65 0.61
C SER A 478 -25.91 -5.82 0.69
N ARG A 479 -26.48 -5.50 -0.48
CA ARG A 479 -27.78 -4.81 -0.56
C ARG A 479 -28.90 -5.57 0.16
N GLU A 480 -28.91 -6.89 0.06
CA GLU A 480 -29.88 -7.75 0.74
C GLU A 480 -29.75 -7.68 2.26
N GLN A 481 -28.51 -7.68 2.78
CA GLN A 481 -28.26 -7.49 4.21
C GLN A 481 -28.75 -6.12 4.70
N LEU A 482 -28.54 -5.06 3.91
CA LEU A 482 -29.03 -3.71 4.26
C LEU A 482 -30.56 -3.61 4.27
N LEU A 483 -31.24 -4.27 3.32
CA LEU A 483 -32.71 -4.38 3.32
C LEU A 483 -33.22 -5.13 4.56
N GLU A 484 -32.49 -6.17 5.00
CA GLU A 484 -32.84 -6.92 6.20
C GLU A 484 -32.64 -6.08 7.47
N VAL A 485 -31.55 -5.31 7.57
CA VAL A 485 -31.33 -4.34 8.67
C VAL A 485 -32.48 -3.34 8.74
N LYS A 486 -32.88 -2.77 7.59
CA LYS A 486 -34.03 -1.85 7.48
C LYS A 486 -35.30 -2.53 7.99
N ARG A 487 -35.60 -3.75 7.53
CA ARG A 487 -36.79 -4.51 7.92
C ARG A 487 -36.83 -4.81 9.42
N ARG A 488 -35.72 -5.25 9.99
CA ARG A 488 -35.58 -5.55 11.43
C ARG A 488 -35.77 -4.29 12.28
N LEU A 489 -35.18 -3.16 11.87
CA LEU A 489 -35.39 -1.89 12.57
C LEU A 489 -36.86 -1.43 12.50
N THR A 490 -37.52 -1.54 11.33
CA THR A 490 -38.96 -1.24 11.22
C THR A 490 -39.81 -2.06 12.19
N ALA A 491 -39.49 -3.34 12.38
CA ALA A 491 -40.19 -4.19 13.33
C ALA A 491 -39.96 -3.77 14.78
N GLU A 492 -38.71 -3.46 15.16
CA GLU A 492 -38.40 -3.00 16.53
C GLU A 492 -39.02 -1.62 16.83
N MET A 493 -39.08 -0.70 15.86
CA MET A 493 -39.81 0.56 16.04
C MET A 493 -41.30 0.34 16.31
N ALA A 494 -41.94 -0.61 15.60
CA ALA A 494 -43.34 -0.94 15.86
C ALA A 494 -43.54 -1.52 17.26
N ARG A 495 -42.61 -2.34 17.74
CA ARG A 495 -42.65 -2.89 19.11
C ARG A 495 -42.41 -1.82 20.17
N GLY A 496 -41.53 -0.85 19.91
CA GLY A 496 -41.26 0.28 20.79
C GLY A 496 -42.47 1.21 20.97
N LEU A 497 -43.28 1.38 19.94
CA LEU A 497 -44.51 2.18 20.01
C LEU A 497 -45.69 1.46 20.66
N CYS A 498 -45.68 0.12 20.64
CA CYS A 498 -46.76 -0.72 21.14
C CYS A 498 -46.66 -0.94 22.65
N LYS A 499 -47.77 -0.68 23.37
CA LYS A 499 -47.78 -0.66 24.84
C LYS A 499 -47.45 -2.02 25.46
N GLN A 500 -47.84 -3.12 24.81
CA GLN A 500 -47.58 -4.47 25.32
C GLN A 500 -46.13 -4.92 25.14
N THR A 501 -45.40 -4.33 24.18
CA THR A 501 -44.05 -4.77 23.79
C THR A 501 -42.94 -3.75 24.09
N HIS A 502 -43.30 -2.53 24.48
CA HIS A 502 -42.39 -1.42 24.78
C HIS A 502 -41.25 -1.79 25.75
N ASP A 503 -41.56 -2.56 26.80
CA ASP A 503 -40.54 -2.92 27.81
C ASP A 503 -39.53 -3.96 27.29
N GLN A 504 -39.92 -4.77 26.30
CA GLN A 504 -39.13 -5.91 25.79
C GLN A 504 -38.27 -5.57 24.57
N THR A 505 -38.62 -4.52 23.82
CA THR A 505 -37.85 -4.10 22.64
C THR A 505 -36.57 -3.37 23.03
N SER A 506 -35.57 -3.50 22.16
CA SER A 506 -34.31 -2.77 22.23
C SER A 506 -34.45 -1.30 21.81
N VAL A 507 -35.43 -0.96 20.96
CA VAL A 507 -35.63 0.39 20.42
C VAL A 507 -36.80 1.08 21.11
N LYS A 508 -36.53 1.98 22.05
CA LYS A 508 -37.54 2.46 23.00
C LYS A 508 -38.61 3.39 22.44
N MET A 509 -38.37 4.11 21.35
CA MET A 509 -39.39 5.00 20.76
C MET A 509 -40.01 5.96 21.79
N LEU A 510 -39.16 6.69 22.51
CA LEU A 510 -39.54 7.53 23.65
C LEU A 510 -40.37 8.75 23.21
N PRO A 511 -41.57 8.96 23.77
CA PRO A 511 -42.37 10.14 23.51
C PRO A 511 -41.71 11.42 24.04
N THR A 512 -41.63 12.47 23.24
CA THR A 512 -40.94 13.73 23.62
C THR A 512 -41.89 14.83 24.09
N TYR A 513 -43.20 14.62 23.94
CA TYR A 513 -44.25 15.61 24.18
C TYR A 513 -44.18 16.88 23.30
N VAL A 514 -43.29 16.91 22.31
CA VAL A 514 -43.26 17.95 21.27
C VAL A 514 -44.29 17.59 20.19
N ARG A 515 -45.43 18.29 20.18
CA ARG A 515 -46.58 17.96 19.30
C ARG A 515 -46.64 18.72 17.98
N SER A 516 -45.84 19.76 17.81
CA SER A 516 -45.79 20.54 16.57
C SER A 516 -44.39 21.05 16.29
N THR A 517 -44.02 21.08 15.01
CA THR A 517 -42.84 21.82 14.54
C THR A 517 -43.10 23.33 14.61
N PRO A 518 -42.06 24.17 14.47
CA PRO A 518 -42.26 25.61 14.41
C PRO A 518 -43.09 26.02 13.20
N ASP A 519 -43.95 27.03 13.35
CA ASP A 519 -44.84 27.53 12.29
C ASP A 519 -44.51 28.97 11.85
N GLY A 520 -43.50 29.59 12.48
CA GLY A 520 -43.05 30.95 12.20
C GLY A 520 -43.72 32.02 13.06
N THR A 521 -44.68 31.68 13.93
CA THR A 521 -45.31 32.60 14.87
C THR A 521 -44.54 32.77 16.18
N GLU A 522 -43.50 31.96 16.39
CA GLU A 522 -42.68 31.95 17.59
C GLU A 522 -41.97 33.31 17.81
N ARG A 523 -42.12 33.87 19.00
CA ARG A 523 -41.53 35.16 19.38
C ARG A 523 -41.16 35.20 20.86
N GLY A 524 -40.10 35.91 21.21
CA GLY A 524 -39.64 36.11 22.58
C GLY A 524 -38.16 35.82 22.80
N ASP A 525 -37.73 36.00 24.05
CA ASP A 525 -36.36 35.75 24.51
C ASP A 525 -36.36 34.47 25.34
N PHE A 526 -35.50 33.51 24.98
CA PHE A 526 -35.46 32.17 25.55
C PHE A 526 -34.05 31.80 25.97
N LEU A 527 -33.92 31.18 27.14
CA LEU A 527 -32.66 30.57 27.55
C LEU A 527 -32.66 29.11 27.08
N ALA A 528 -31.53 28.63 26.58
CA ALA A 528 -31.34 27.22 26.25
C ALA A 528 -30.06 26.68 26.87
N LEU A 529 -30.12 25.45 27.36
CA LEU A 529 -28.96 24.70 27.86
C LEU A 529 -28.69 23.54 26.92
N ASP A 530 -27.43 23.25 26.64
CA ASP A 530 -27.03 22.12 25.80
C ASP A 530 -25.98 21.28 26.52
N LEU A 531 -26.41 20.09 26.97
CA LEU A 531 -25.58 19.11 27.66
C LEU A 531 -25.66 17.75 26.96
N GLY A 532 -24.59 17.39 26.24
CA GLY A 532 -24.46 16.08 25.61
C GLY A 532 -23.04 15.54 25.49
N GLY A 533 -22.05 16.26 26.04
CA GLY A 533 -20.63 15.92 26.03
C GLY A 533 -19.84 16.76 27.03
N SER A 534 -18.51 16.78 26.93
CA SER A 534 -17.62 17.52 27.83
C SER A 534 -17.71 19.04 27.70
N SER A 535 -18.37 19.54 26.65
CA SER A 535 -18.62 20.95 26.38
C SER A 535 -20.09 21.25 26.63
N PHE A 536 -20.38 21.91 27.74
CA PHE A 536 -21.70 22.42 28.09
C PHE A 536 -21.90 23.81 27.51
N ARG A 537 -23.09 24.13 27.01
CA ARG A 537 -23.37 25.46 26.45
C ARG A 537 -24.59 26.07 27.09
N VAL A 538 -24.51 27.38 27.32
CA VAL A 538 -25.66 28.21 27.71
C VAL A 538 -25.89 29.21 26.59
N LEU A 539 -27.15 29.31 26.14
CA LEU A 539 -27.55 30.12 25.01
C LEU A 539 -28.69 31.07 25.40
N LEU A 540 -28.66 32.29 24.87
CA LEU A 540 -29.80 33.20 24.80
C LEU A 540 -30.24 33.27 23.34
N VAL A 541 -31.49 32.92 23.07
CA VAL A 541 -32.08 32.91 21.73
C VAL A 541 -33.24 33.90 21.70
N ARG A 542 -33.14 34.90 20.83
CA ARG A 542 -34.19 35.91 20.62
C ARG A 542 -34.86 35.68 19.28
N LEU A 543 -36.15 35.39 19.33
CA LEU A 543 -37.01 35.18 18.16
C LEU A 543 -37.81 36.46 17.89
N LYS A 544 -37.55 37.10 16.75
CA LYS A 544 -38.26 38.31 16.31
C LYS A 544 -39.31 37.96 15.24
N ASN A 545 -40.48 38.57 15.35
CA ASN A 545 -41.56 38.41 14.38
C ASN A 545 -41.35 39.36 13.17
N GLU A 546 -40.42 39.01 12.27
CA GLU A 546 -40.14 39.77 11.04
C GLU A 546 -40.28 38.88 9.80
N LYS A 547 -40.61 39.48 8.64
CA LYS A 547 -40.75 38.79 7.32
C LYS A 547 -39.52 37.98 6.89
N LYS A 548 -38.37 38.20 7.52
CA LYS A 548 -37.17 37.37 7.43
C LYS A 548 -36.98 36.74 8.81
N GLN A 549 -37.29 35.46 8.99
CA GLN A 549 -37.11 34.67 10.21
C GLN A 549 -35.67 34.79 10.77
N LYS A 550 -35.36 35.88 11.46
CA LYS A 550 -34.01 36.21 11.93
C LYS A 550 -33.93 35.86 13.41
N VAL A 551 -33.13 34.83 13.70
CA VAL A 551 -32.81 34.40 15.07
C VAL A 551 -31.54 35.11 15.50
N ASP A 552 -31.62 35.87 16.58
CA ASP A 552 -30.46 36.47 17.24
C ASP A 552 -30.05 35.57 18.40
N MET A 553 -28.80 35.09 18.38
CA MET A 553 -28.32 34.06 19.29
C MET A 553 -26.98 34.46 19.90
N HIS A 554 -26.91 34.38 21.23
CA HIS A 554 -25.68 34.51 21.98
C HIS A 554 -25.42 33.21 22.73
N GLN A 555 -24.18 32.74 22.76
CA GLN A 555 -23.82 31.51 23.47
C GLN A 555 -22.48 31.64 24.19
N LYS A 556 -22.30 30.85 25.24
CA LYS A 556 -21.02 30.65 25.91
C LYS A 556 -20.81 29.16 26.20
N ILE A 557 -19.60 28.70 25.92
CA ILE A 557 -19.20 27.30 26.11
C ILE A 557 -18.44 27.19 27.43
N TYR A 558 -18.77 26.16 28.20
CA TYR A 558 -18.19 25.81 29.48
C TYR A 558 -17.64 24.39 29.42
N SER A 559 -16.43 24.18 29.92
CA SER A 559 -15.86 22.85 30.11
C SER A 559 -16.41 22.22 31.39
N ILE A 560 -16.71 20.92 31.32
CA ILE A 560 -16.95 20.08 32.50
C ILE A 560 -15.77 19.13 32.62
N ASP A 561 -15.05 19.19 33.73
CA ASP A 561 -13.91 18.31 34.01
C ASP A 561 -14.35 16.86 34.27
N GLN A 562 -13.40 15.93 34.17
CA GLN A 562 -13.71 14.50 34.30
C GLN A 562 -14.20 14.11 35.70
N ASP A 563 -13.69 14.77 36.73
CA ASP A 563 -14.07 14.48 38.12
C ASP A 563 -15.54 14.87 38.34
N THR A 564 -15.96 16.03 37.82
CA THR A 564 -17.38 16.45 37.85
C THR A 564 -18.29 15.54 37.01
N LEU A 565 -17.83 15.05 35.84
CA LEU A 565 -18.61 14.14 34.98
C LEU A 565 -18.87 12.77 35.62
N GLN A 566 -17.98 12.33 36.51
CA GLN A 566 -18.00 11.03 37.18
C GLN A 566 -18.27 11.13 38.70
N GLY A 567 -18.43 12.34 39.23
CA GLY A 567 -18.66 12.63 40.64
C GLY A 567 -20.10 12.41 41.04
N THR A 568 -20.65 13.32 41.85
CA THR A 568 -22.05 13.26 42.28
C THR A 568 -22.95 14.08 41.35
N GLY A 569 -24.22 13.69 41.23
CA GLY A 569 -25.22 14.52 40.57
C GLY A 569 -25.31 15.92 41.19
N GLU A 570 -25.13 16.01 42.49
CA GLU A 570 -25.11 17.29 43.20
C GLU A 570 -24.05 18.25 42.65
N GLU A 571 -22.81 17.77 42.48
CA GLU A 571 -21.68 18.53 41.92
C GLU A 571 -21.93 18.92 40.46
N LEU A 572 -22.39 17.98 39.64
CA LEU A 572 -22.67 18.23 38.23
C LEU A 572 -23.72 19.34 38.04
N PHE A 573 -24.86 19.25 38.70
CA PHE A 573 -25.93 20.25 38.57
C PHE A 573 -25.55 21.58 39.25
N ASN A 574 -24.71 21.57 40.29
CA ASN A 574 -24.15 22.81 40.85
C ASN A 574 -23.22 23.53 39.87
N HIS A 575 -22.41 22.78 39.11
CA HIS A 575 -21.56 23.34 38.07
C HIS A 575 -22.38 23.93 36.91
N ILE A 576 -23.44 23.23 36.49
CA ILE A 576 -24.39 23.74 35.49
C ILE A 576 -25.00 25.07 35.93
N VAL A 577 -25.48 25.16 37.17
CA VAL A 577 -26.07 26.40 37.72
C VAL A 577 -25.03 27.53 37.83
N TYR A 578 -23.78 27.22 38.16
CA TYR A 578 -22.68 28.19 38.11
C TYR A 578 -22.49 28.75 36.69
N CYS A 579 -22.47 27.88 35.67
CA CYS A 579 -22.32 28.28 34.28
C CYS A 579 -23.48 29.16 33.80
N ILE A 580 -24.72 28.86 34.24
CA ILE A 580 -25.89 29.69 33.94
C ILE A 580 -25.75 31.07 34.60
N ALA A 581 -25.36 31.12 35.88
CA ALA A 581 -25.17 32.38 36.61
C ALA A 581 -24.14 33.28 35.90
N ASP A 582 -22.99 32.71 35.54
CA ASP A 582 -21.91 33.40 34.83
C ASP A 582 -22.36 33.89 33.45
N PHE A 583 -23.19 33.11 32.74
CA PHE A 583 -23.74 33.52 31.45
C PHE A 583 -24.72 34.69 31.58
N LEU A 584 -25.63 34.64 32.57
CA LEU A 584 -26.58 35.72 32.82
C LEU A 584 -25.88 37.02 33.22
N ASP A 585 -24.82 36.93 34.03
CA ASP A 585 -23.97 38.07 34.38
C ASP A 585 -23.25 38.62 33.14
N TYR A 586 -22.69 37.74 32.30
CA TYR A 586 -22.04 38.10 31.03
C TYR A 586 -23.00 38.83 30.06
N MET A 587 -24.26 38.41 30.01
CA MET A 587 -25.29 39.01 29.15
C MET A 587 -25.92 40.29 29.76
N GLY A 588 -25.56 40.67 30.99
CA GLY A 588 -26.15 41.80 31.69
C GLY A 588 -27.62 41.59 32.08
N MET A 589 -28.04 40.35 32.27
CA MET A 589 -29.44 39.94 32.52
C MET A 589 -29.67 39.37 33.92
N ARG A 590 -28.86 39.82 34.90
CA ARG A 590 -28.97 39.36 36.29
C ARG A 590 -30.36 39.67 36.85
N GLY A 591 -31.08 38.63 37.29
CA GLY A 591 -32.43 38.74 37.84
C GLY A 591 -33.59 38.60 36.85
N ALA A 592 -33.32 38.39 35.55
CA ALA A 592 -34.37 38.07 34.57
C ALA A 592 -34.87 36.63 34.76
N SER A 593 -36.20 36.43 34.81
CA SER A 593 -36.81 35.10 34.75
C SER A 593 -37.22 34.82 33.31
N LEU A 594 -36.40 34.03 32.60
CA LEU A 594 -36.63 33.65 31.21
C LEU A 594 -37.17 32.22 31.11
N PRO A 595 -38.01 31.93 30.09
CA PRO A 595 -38.36 30.56 29.74
C PRO A 595 -37.12 29.78 29.28
N LEU A 596 -36.95 28.58 29.84
CA LEU A 596 -35.77 27.73 29.68
C LEU A 596 -36.14 26.42 28.97
N GLY A 597 -35.41 26.14 27.89
CA GLY A 597 -35.32 24.80 27.31
C GLY A 597 -34.00 24.12 27.71
N PHE A 598 -34.06 22.87 28.13
CA PHE A 598 -32.89 22.08 28.50
C PHE A 598 -32.68 20.95 27.52
N THR A 599 -31.74 21.10 26.59
CA THR A 599 -31.25 19.98 25.78
C THR A 599 -30.35 19.09 26.64
N PHE A 600 -30.84 17.88 26.90
CA PHE A 600 -30.19 16.86 27.70
C PHE A 600 -30.08 15.59 26.86
N SER A 601 -28.90 15.36 26.27
CA SER A 601 -28.69 14.37 25.21
C SER A 601 -28.48 12.94 25.73
N PHE A 602 -29.36 12.49 26.63
CA PHE A 602 -29.35 11.15 27.21
C PHE A 602 -30.75 10.54 27.13
N PRO A 603 -30.87 9.20 27.21
CA PRO A 603 -32.17 8.54 27.25
C PRO A 603 -32.96 8.99 28.48
N CYS A 604 -34.07 9.70 28.24
CA CYS A 604 -34.98 10.16 29.27
C CYS A 604 -36.39 9.63 29.01
N ASP A 605 -36.99 9.04 30.03
CA ASP A 605 -38.41 8.76 30.04
C ASP A 605 -39.15 10.05 30.43
N GLN A 606 -40.00 10.53 29.53
CA GLN A 606 -40.76 11.77 29.72
C GLN A 606 -42.21 11.41 29.97
N THR A 607 -42.78 12.02 31.01
CA THR A 607 -44.23 12.00 31.31
C THR A 607 -44.91 13.29 30.86
N LYS A 608 -44.12 14.36 30.71
CA LYS A 608 -44.51 15.70 30.24
C LYS A 608 -43.31 16.38 29.58
N LEU A 609 -43.53 17.52 28.94
CA LEU A 609 -42.48 18.28 28.29
C LEU A 609 -41.41 18.81 29.28
N ASP A 610 -41.80 19.13 30.53
CA ASP A 610 -40.92 19.70 31.57
C ASP A 610 -40.49 18.69 32.65
N GLU A 611 -40.63 17.39 32.38
CA GLU A 611 -40.21 16.28 33.25
C GLU A 611 -39.41 15.27 32.42
N GLY A 612 -38.26 14.82 32.93
CA GLY A 612 -37.44 13.83 32.23
C GLY A 612 -36.65 12.97 33.20
N ILE A 613 -37.06 11.71 33.35
CA ILE A 613 -36.39 10.74 34.21
C ILE A 613 -35.22 10.17 33.43
N LEU A 614 -33.99 10.42 33.88
CA LEU A 614 -32.80 9.82 33.27
C LEU A 614 -32.86 8.30 33.42
N LEU A 615 -32.94 7.57 32.30
CA LEU A 615 -32.97 6.11 32.33
C LEU A 615 -31.59 5.54 32.59
N LYS A 616 -30.59 6.03 31.86
CA LYS A 616 -29.21 5.57 31.97
C LYS A 616 -28.23 6.56 31.37
N TRP A 617 -27.06 6.68 31.99
CA TRP A 617 -25.98 7.45 31.42
C TRP A 617 -25.38 6.78 30.18
N THR A 618 -24.96 7.62 29.23
CA THR A 618 -24.23 7.23 28.02
C THR A 618 -23.05 8.20 27.80
N LYS A 619 -22.30 8.05 26.69
CA LYS A 619 -21.30 9.05 26.23
C LYS A 619 -20.21 9.43 27.25
N GLY A 620 -19.96 8.59 28.26
CA GLY A 620 -18.89 8.75 29.25
C GLY A 620 -19.29 9.41 30.58
N PHE A 621 -20.55 9.81 30.76
CA PHE A 621 -21.07 10.34 32.02
C PHE A 621 -21.30 9.21 33.03
N LYS A 622 -21.04 9.46 34.31
CA LYS A 622 -21.27 8.49 35.41
C LYS A 622 -21.69 9.15 36.74
N ALA A 623 -22.14 10.40 36.71
CA ALA A 623 -22.50 11.12 37.92
C ALA A 623 -23.53 10.31 38.75
N SER A 624 -23.19 10.03 40.02
CA SER A 624 -24.06 9.26 40.91
C SER A 624 -25.36 9.99 41.18
N ASP A 625 -26.38 9.28 41.67
CA ASP A 625 -27.62 9.91 42.14
C ASP A 625 -28.40 10.69 41.07
N CYS A 626 -28.19 10.38 39.78
CA CYS A 626 -28.92 10.97 38.65
C CYS A 626 -29.87 9.98 37.96
N GLU A 627 -29.42 8.73 37.73
CA GLU A 627 -30.25 7.70 37.08
C GLU A 627 -31.50 7.40 37.92
N GLY A 628 -32.65 7.28 37.26
CA GLY A 628 -33.97 7.14 37.89
C GLY A 628 -34.54 8.43 38.49
N LYS A 629 -33.87 9.57 38.36
CA LYS A 629 -34.38 10.87 38.84
C LYS A 629 -34.74 11.81 37.70
N ASP A 630 -35.67 12.71 37.98
CA ASP A 630 -36.04 13.80 37.08
C ASP A 630 -34.93 14.87 37.05
N VAL A 631 -34.32 15.04 35.88
CA VAL A 631 -33.20 15.97 35.67
C VAL A 631 -33.63 17.42 35.80
N VAL A 632 -34.90 17.73 35.50
CA VAL A 632 -35.44 19.08 35.68
C VAL A 632 -35.58 19.39 37.17
N LYS A 633 -36.01 18.41 37.97
CA LYS A 633 -36.05 18.54 39.43
C LYS A 633 -34.65 18.73 40.03
N LEU A 634 -33.66 17.93 39.61
CA LEU A 634 -32.27 18.09 40.06
C LEU A 634 -31.71 19.48 39.76
N LEU A 635 -32.00 20.01 38.57
CA LEU A 635 -31.59 21.36 38.18
C LEU A 635 -32.33 22.44 38.97
N LYS A 636 -33.64 22.29 39.22
CA LYS A 636 -34.42 23.18 40.08
C LYS A 636 -33.87 23.23 41.51
N GLU A 637 -33.55 22.08 42.09
CA GLU A 637 -32.94 21.96 43.42
C GLU A 637 -31.55 22.64 43.49
N ALA A 638 -30.75 22.52 42.43
CA ALA A 638 -29.46 23.22 42.33
C ALA A 638 -29.62 24.74 42.24
N VAL A 639 -30.61 25.25 41.49
CA VAL A 639 -30.93 26.68 41.41
C VAL A 639 -31.38 27.22 42.78
N GLN A 640 -32.26 26.50 43.47
CA GLN A 640 -32.74 26.87 44.81
C GLN A 640 -31.62 26.94 45.85
N ARG A 641 -30.62 26.05 45.79
CA ARG A 641 -29.45 26.07 46.68
C ARG A 641 -28.57 27.31 46.49
N LYS A 642 -28.50 27.87 45.28
CA LYS A 642 -27.65 29.03 44.98
C LYS A 642 -28.35 30.38 45.22
N GLN A 643 -29.69 30.45 45.19
CA GLN A 643 -30.52 31.67 45.41
C GLN A 643 -30.09 32.93 44.62
N LYS A 644 -29.51 32.78 43.42
CA LYS A 644 -28.98 33.91 42.63
C LYS A 644 -29.90 34.43 41.52
N PHE A 645 -30.80 33.59 41.01
CA PHE A 645 -31.71 33.92 39.90
C PHE A 645 -32.87 32.90 39.88
N ASP A 646 -33.93 33.23 39.15
CA ASP A 646 -35.10 32.37 38.91
C ASP A 646 -35.14 31.95 37.44
N LEU A 647 -35.60 30.71 37.17
CA LEU A 647 -35.73 30.17 35.82
C LEU A 647 -37.10 29.54 35.62
N SER A 648 -37.77 29.89 34.52
CA SER A 648 -39.02 29.25 34.12
C SER A 648 -38.73 28.02 33.26
N PHE A 649 -38.64 26.85 33.89
CA PHE A 649 -38.42 25.58 33.18
C PHE A 649 -39.65 25.22 32.33
N VAL A 650 -39.45 25.08 31.02
CA VAL A 650 -40.54 24.79 30.07
C VAL A 650 -40.38 23.43 29.40
N ALA A 651 -39.16 23.04 29.07
CA ALA A 651 -38.92 21.83 28.31
C ALA A 651 -37.59 21.16 28.66
N VAL A 652 -37.57 19.83 28.69
CA VAL A 652 -36.38 18.99 28.54
C VAL A 652 -36.44 18.29 27.18
N VAL A 653 -35.33 18.27 26.47
CA VAL A 653 -35.28 17.96 25.03
C VAL A 653 -34.07 17.08 24.71
N ASN A 654 -34.22 16.11 23.80
CA ASN A 654 -33.08 15.36 23.25
C ASN A 654 -32.41 16.13 22.09
N ASP A 655 -31.09 16.00 21.91
CA ASP A 655 -30.35 16.70 20.85
C ASP A 655 -30.87 16.43 19.44
N THR A 656 -31.33 15.21 19.15
CA THR A 656 -31.98 14.87 17.88
C THR A 656 -33.21 15.73 17.62
N VAL A 657 -34.07 15.89 18.63
CA VAL A 657 -35.32 16.67 18.57
C VAL A 657 -35.01 18.15 18.41
N GLY A 658 -34.04 18.67 19.18
CA GLY A 658 -33.56 20.04 19.01
C GLY A 658 -33.06 20.30 17.58
N THR A 659 -32.25 19.39 17.04
CA THR A 659 -31.72 19.48 15.67
C THR A 659 -32.83 19.47 14.63
N MET A 660 -33.83 18.58 14.77
CA MET A 660 -35.02 18.55 13.92
C MET A 660 -35.76 19.90 13.96
N MET A 661 -36.01 20.43 15.15
CA MET A 661 -36.77 21.67 15.34
C MET A 661 -36.04 22.90 14.80
N THR A 662 -34.71 22.94 14.92
CA THR A 662 -33.88 23.99 14.30
C THR A 662 -34.01 23.99 12.79
N CYS A 663 -33.93 22.81 12.16
CA CYS A 663 -34.06 22.69 10.71
C CYS A 663 -35.51 22.90 10.26
N ALA A 664 -36.51 22.49 11.04
CA ALA A 664 -37.94 22.73 10.80
C ALA A 664 -38.32 24.21 10.79
N TYR A 665 -37.60 25.03 11.56
CA TYR A 665 -37.77 26.48 11.51
C TYR A 665 -37.32 27.09 10.16
N GLN A 666 -36.38 26.45 9.45
CA GLN A 666 -35.91 26.90 8.14
C GLN A 666 -36.67 26.23 6.98
N ASP A 667 -37.03 24.96 7.13
CA ASP A 667 -37.76 24.18 6.15
C ASP A 667 -38.93 23.44 6.82
N PRO A 668 -40.19 23.85 6.55
CA PRO A 668 -41.38 23.21 7.10
C PRO A 668 -41.52 21.73 6.78
N LYS A 669 -40.80 21.19 5.78
CA LYS A 669 -40.76 19.76 5.47
C LYS A 669 -39.86 18.95 6.41
N CYS A 670 -39.13 19.59 7.31
CA CYS A 670 -38.23 18.91 8.22
C CYS A 670 -39.00 18.26 9.37
N GLU A 671 -39.12 16.94 9.31
CA GLU A 671 -39.87 16.13 10.29
C GLU A 671 -39.03 14.97 10.84
N LEU A 672 -37.73 14.98 10.59
CA LEU A 672 -36.78 13.99 11.07
C LEU A 672 -35.48 14.68 11.51
N GLY A 673 -34.98 14.31 12.69
CA GLY A 673 -33.69 14.73 13.22
C GLY A 673 -32.71 13.57 13.27
N LEU A 674 -31.44 13.83 12.95
CA LEU A 674 -30.37 12.83 12.93
C LEU A 674 -29.11 13.40 13.58
N ILE A 675 -28.53 12.62 14.48
CA ILE A 675 -27.22 12.89 15.07
C ILE A 675 -26.26 11.79 14.65
N VAL A 676 -25.11 12.15 14.07
CA VAL A 676 -23.99 11.22 13.79
C VAL A 676 -22.66 11.89 14.16
N GLY A 677 -22.29 11.76 15.43
CA GLY A 677 -21.10 12.37 16.03
C GLY A 677 -20.39 11.40 16.95
N THR A 678 -20.21 11.76 18.23
CA THR A 678 -19.70 10.85 19.27
C THR A 678 -20.59 9.61 19.42
N GLY A 679 -21.90 9.83 19.44
CA GLY A 679 -22.93 8.80 19.35
C GLY A 679 -23.74 8.91 18.05
N THR A 680 -24.77 8.07 17.90
CA THR A 680 -25.75 8.20 16.82
C THR A 680 -27.16 7.99 17.32
N ASN A 681 -28.08 8.89 16.94
CA ASN A 681 -29.49 8.78 17.27
C ASN A 681 -30.37 9.47 16.22
N ALA A 682 -31.67 9.17 16.21
CA ALA A 682 -32.65 9.80 15.35
C ALA A 682 -33.96 10.09 16.09
N CYS A 683 -34.71 11.07 15.61
CA CYS A 683 -36.09 11.35 16.01
C CYS A 683 -36.95 11.66 14.79
N TYR A 684 -38.26 11.53 14.90
CA TYR A 684 -39.18 11.93 13.82
C TYR A 684 -40.58 12.24 14.35
N MET A 685 -41.41 12.92 13.54
CA MET A 685 -42.82 13.15 13.83
C MET A 685 -43.66 11.90 13.53
N GLU A 686 -44.17 11.25 14.58
CA GLU A 686 -45.08 10.10 14.52
C GLU A 686 -46.53 10.54 14.71
N GLU A 687 -47.46 9.78 14.15
CA GLU A 687 -48.90 9.98 14.30
C GLU A 687 -49.35 9.49 15.69
N MET A 688 -50.12 10.29 16.42
CA MET A 688 -50.49 9.98 17.82
C MET A 688 -51.22 8.63 17.96
N HIS A 689 -52.02 8.22 16.97
CA HIS A 689 -52.71 6.93 16.99
C HIS A 689 -51.78 5.72 16.95
N ASN A 690 -50.50 5.89 16.60
CA ASN A 690 -49.50 4.83 16.64
C ASN A 690 -48.75 4.76 17.98
N ILE A 691 -48.84 5.80 18.83
CA ILE A 691 -48.08 5.91 20.08
C ILE A 691 -48.96 5.39 21.23
N GLU A 692 -49.03 4.08 21.42
CA GLU A 692 -49.92 3.46 22.41
C GLU A 692 -49.48 3.71 23.86
N THR A 693 -48.25 4.18 24.07
CA THR A 693 -47.68 4.52 25.39
C THR A 693 -48.19 5.85 25.94
N VAL A 694 -48.79 6.70 25.10
CA VAL A 694 -49.34 8.02 25.49
C VAL A 694 -50.84 8.06 25.21
N GLU A 695 -51.62 8.63 26.13
CA GLU A 695 -53.05 8.79 25.92
C GLU A 695 -53.37 9.84 24.83
N GLY A 696 -54.29 9.49 23.93
CA GLY A 696 -54.85 10.37 22.91
C GLY A 696 -54.44 9.99 21.49
N ASN A 697 -55.37 10.09 20.53
CA ASN A 697 -55.16 9.62 19.16
C ASN A 697 -55.09 10.75 18.12
N GLN A 698 -55.20 12.02 18.53
CA GLN A 698 -55.29 13.17 17.64
C GLN A 698 -53.96 13.92 17.53
N GLY A 699 -53.58 14.26 16.30
CA GLY A 699 -52.37 15.02 16.00
C GLY A 699 -51.13 14.14 15.90
N ARG A 700 -49.96 14.75 16.12
CA ARG A 700 -48.64 14.12 15.98
C ARG A 700 -47.79 14.41 17.20
N MET A 701 -46.76 13.61 17.40
CA MET A 701 -45.74 13.85 18.42
C MET A 701 -44.37 13.43 17.88
N CYS A 702 -43.35 14.22 18.20
CA CYS A 702 -41.98 13.80 17.95
C CYS A 702 -41.62 12.62 18.87
N VAL A 703 -41.07 11.57 18.28
CA VAL A 703 -40.58 10.38 18.99
C VAL A 703 -39.07 10.36 18.89
N ASN A 704 -38.41 10.23 20.02
CA ASN A 704 -36.98 9.95 20.11
C ASN A 704 -36.78 8.43 19.98
N VAL A 705 -36.13 7.99 18.90
CA VAL A 705 -36.06 6.56 18.55
C VAL A 705 -35.18 5.80 19.53
N GLU A 706 -34.11 6.44 20.05
CA GLU A 706 -33.03 5.78 20.80
C GLU A 706 -32.49 4.55 20.06
N TRP A 707 -32.28 4.71 18.74
CA TRP A 707 -31.94 3.60 17.84
C TRP A 707 -30.57 2.97 18.13
N GLY A 708 -29.75 3.59 18.98
CA GLY A 708 -28.39 3.15 19.24
C GLY A 708 -28.38 1.77 19.91
N ALA A 709 -29.43 1.48 20.68
CA ALA A 709 -29.69 0.22 21.36
C ALA A 709 -30.19 -0.90 20.41
N PHE A 710 -30.48 -0.62 19.15
CA PHE A 710 -30.85 -1.67 18.19
C PHE A 710 -29.76 -2.76 18.14
N GLY A 711 -30.16 -4.03 18.21
CA GLY A 711 -29.24 -5.18 18.29
C GLY A 711 -28.92 -5.66 19.70
N GLU A 712 -29.39 -4.99 20.75
CA GLU A 712 -29.20 -5.43 22.15
C GLU A 712 -29.84 -6.79 22.47
N ASN A 713 -30.89 -7.20 21.76
CA ASN A 713 -31.52 -8.51 21.93
C ASN A 713 -31.05 -9.53 20.87
N GLY A 714 -29.95 -9.24 20.16
CA GLY A 714 -29.39 -10.11 19.13
C GLY A 714 -29.93 -9.88 17.72
N GLU A 715 -30.73 -8.82 17.50
CA GLU A 715 -31.33 -8.50 16.19
C GLU A 715 -30.27 -8.27 15.10
N LEU A 716 -29.03 -7.97 15.49
CA LEU A 716 -27.91 -7.67 14.60
C LEU A 716 -26.74 -8.66 14.69
N ASP A 717 -26.88 -9.78 15.42
CA ASP A 717 -25.76 -10.71 15.66
C ASP A 717 -25.16 -11.27 14.36
N ASP A 718 -25.99 -11.49 13.33
CA ASP A 718 -25.58 -11.97 12.01
C ASP A 718 -24.70 -10.97 11.24
N PHE A 719 -24.77 -9.69 11.60
CA PHE A 719 -24.02 -8.60 10.98
C PHE A 719 -22.83 -8.14 11.83
N CYS A 720 -22.74 -8.61 13.07
CA CYS A 720 -21.66 -8.29 14.00
C CYS A 720 -20.44 -9.17 13.76
N THR A 721 -19.32 -8.53 13.45
CA THR A 721 -18.02 -9.20 13.29
C THR A 721 -17.36 -9.46 14.63
N GLU A 722 -16.27 -10.24 14.62
CA GLU A 722 -15.41 -10.41 15.80
C GLU A 722 -14.84 -9.07 16.31
N PHE A 723 -14.60 -8.12 15.41
CA PHE A 723 -14.12 -6.78 15.76
C PHE A 723 -15.18 -5.98 16.50
N ASP A 724 -16.44 -6.08 16.08
CA ASP A 724 -17.56 -5.40 16.75
C ASP A 724 -17.76 -5.94 18.17
N ARG A 725 -17.66 -7.27 18.35
CA ARG A 725 -17.74 -7.92 19.67
C ARG A 725 -16.58 -7.48 20.57
N ALA A 726 -15.36 -7.42 20.06
CA ALA A 726 -14.21 -6.96 20.83
C ALA A 726 -14.36 -5.49 21.30
N VAL A 727 -14.94 -4.64 20.45
CA VAL A 727 -15.28 -3.25 20.81
C VAL A 727 -16.40 -3.20 21.84
N ASP A 728 -17.43 -4.03 21.71
CA ASP A 728 -18.53 -4.13 22.66
C ASP A 728 -18.06 -4.60 24.06
N GLU A 729 -17.31 -5.69 24.12
CA GLU A 729 -16.78 -6.29 25.35
C GLU A 729 -15.82 -5.35 26.11
N SER A 730 -15.01 -4.59 25.38
CA SER A 730 -14.09 -3.62 25.97
C SER A 730 -14.71 -2.24 26.25
N SER A 731 -15.97 -2.04 25.85
CA SER A 731 -16.67 -0.77 26.06
C SER A 731 -17.05 -0.53 27.53
N ASN A 732 -17.47 0.69 27.85
CA ASN A 732 -17.94 1.02 29.20
C ASN A 732 -19.27 0.32 29.56
N TYR A 733 -20.03 -0.12 28.55
CA TYR A 733 -21.33 -0.76 28.68
C TYR A 733 -21.44 -1.94 27.70
N PRO A 734 -20.81 -3.09 28.01
CA PRO A 734 -20.91 -4.27 27.17
C PRO A 734 -22.35 -4.74 26.97
N GLY A 735 -22.68 -5.19 25.76
CA GLY A 735 -24.02 -5.62 25.38
C GLY A 735 -25.03 -4.49 25.17
N LYS A 736 -24.60 -3.22 25.30
CA LYS A 736 -25.46 -2.04 25.11
C LYS A 736 -25.04 -1.20 23.90
N GLN A 737 -25.96 -0.44 23.33
CA GLN A 737 -25.69 0.49 22.22
C GLN A 737 -25.04 -0.18 21.00
N ARG A 738 -25.45 -1.42 20.67
CA ARG A 738 -24.77 -2.25 19.67
C ARG A 738 -24.77 -1.64 18.27
N TYR A 739 -25.89 -1.09 17.83
CA TYR A 739 -25.97 -0.39 16.55
C TYR A 739 -25.16 0.90 16.53
N GLU A 740 -25.17 1.67 17.62
CA GLU A 740 -24.36 2.89 17.74
C GLU A 740 -22.85 2.61 17.67
N LYS A 741 -22.39 1.48 18.24
CA LYS A 741 -20.99 1.04 18.20
C LYS A 741 -20.48 0.73 16.79
N MET A 742 -21.37 0.38 15.87
CA MET A 742 -21.01 0.12 14.47
C MET A 742 -21.02 1.37 13.58
N ILE A 743 -21.47 2.52 14.11
CA ILE A 743 -21.74 3.73 13.29
C ILE A 743 -20.98 4.96 13.79
N SER A 744 -20.95 5.20 15.10
CA SER A 744 -20.57 6.50 15.65
C SER A 744 -19.07 6.70 15.82
N GLY A 745 -18.65 7.96 15.82
CA GLY A 745 -17.25 8.37 15.81
C GLY A 745 -16.44 7.93 17.03
N MET A 746 -17.10 7.62 18.16
CA MET A 746 -16.45 7.08 19.36
C MET A 746 -15.91 5.66 19.16
N TYR A 747 -16.51 4.87 18.26
CA TYR A 747 -16.22 3.43 18.16
C TYR A 747 -15.59 3.02 16.83
N LEU A 748 -15.81 3.76 15.73
CA LEU A 748 -15.24 3.41 14.42
C LEU A 748 -13.71 3.25 14.46
N GLY A 749 -13.02 4.12 15.18
CA GLY A 749 -11.57 4.02 15.34
C GLY A 749 -11.12 2.79 16.11
N GLU A 750 -11.93 2.29 17.04
CA GLU A 750 -11.64 1.05 17.76
C GLU A 750 -11.85 -0.19 16.87
N ILE A 751 -12.88 -0.19 16.01
CA ILE A 751 -13.06 -1.25 15.02
C ILE A 751 -11.84 -1.28 14.09
N VAL A 752 -11.41 -0.12 13.57
CA VAL A 752 -10.18 0.01 12.77
C VAL A 752 -8.99 -0.54 13.56
N ARG A 753 -8.80 -0.13 14.83
CA ARG A 753 -7.69 -0.59 15.67
C ARG A 753 -7.65 -2.12 15.77
N HIS A 754 -8.79 -2.75 16.02
CA HIS A 754 -8.88 -4.21 16.14
C HIS A 754 -8.58 -4.94 14.83
N VAL A 755 -9.04 -4.42 13.68
CA VAL A 755 -8.68 -4.97 12.37
C VAL A 755 -7.17 -4.86 12.11
N LEU A 756 -6.57 -3.70 12.41
CA LEU A 756 -5.12 -3.50 12.26
C LEU A 756 -4.32 -4.42 13.19
N MET A 757 -4.81 -4.68 14.41
CA MET A 757 -4.20 -5.64 15.33
C MET A 757 -4.28 -7.08 14.80
N ASP A 758 -5.41 -7.49 14.24
CA ASP A 758 -5.56 -8.81 13.62
C ASP A 758 -4.61 -8.96 12.42
N PHE A 759 -4.58 -7.96 11.54
CA PHE A 759 -3.64 -7.95 10.40
C PHE A 759 -2.19 -8.01 10.84
N THR A 760 -1.84 -7.28 11.91
CA THR A 760 -0.48 -7.33 12.46
C THR A 760 -0.19 -8.71 13.05
N THR A 761 -1.12 -9.32 13.77
CA THR A 761 -0.93 -10.66 14.35
C THR A 761 -0.76 -11.73 13.26
N LYS A 762 -1.48 -11.61 12.15
CA LYS A 762 -1.36 -12.48 10.97
C LYS A 762 -0.16 -12.18 10.07
N GLY A 763 0.68 -11.19 10.42
CA GLY A 763 1.84 -10.79 9.62
C GLY A 763 1.50 -10.06 8.31
N LEU A 764 0.25 -9.58 8.16
CA LEU A 764 -0.26 -8.87 6.98
C LEU A 764 0.05 -7.35 7.02
N LEU A 765 0.42 -6.83 8.18
CA LEU A 765 0.67 -5.41 8.44
C LEU A 765 1.81 -5.23 9.44
N PHE A 766 2.55 -4.13 9.32
CA PHE A 766 3.64 -3.73 10.23
C PHE A 766 4.69 -4.82 10.46
N ARG A 767 4.91 -5.68 9.45
CA ARG A 767 5.85 -6.82 9.50
C ARG A 767 5.61 -7.76 10.67
N GLY A 768 4.35 -7.91 11.10
CA GLY A 768 4.01 -8.77 12.23
C GLY A 768 4.28 -8.18 13.61
N LYS A 769 4.75 -6.93 13.70
CA LYS A 769 5.22 -6.33 14.97
C LYS A 769 4.14 -5.47 15.61
N MET A 770 3.49 -6.03 16.63
CA MET A 770 2.53 -5.30 17.45
C MET A 770 3.23 -4.22 18.28
N SER A 771 2.89 -2.95 18.07
CA SER A 771 3.39 -1.83 18.89
C SER A 771 2.51 -1.56 20.11
N GLU A 772 3.08 -1.03 21.20
CA GLU A 772 2.30 -0.62 22.38
C GLU A 772 1.30 0.51 22.04
N ARG A 773 1.65 1.37 21.09
CA ARG A 773 0.74 2.40 20.57
C ARG A 773 -0.50 1.79 19.91
N LEU A 774 -0.34 0.75 19.09
CA LEU A 774 -1.47 0.08 18.45
C LEU A 774 -2.39 -0.63 19.46
N LYS A 775 -1.86 -1.06 20.61
CA LYS A 775 -2.65 -1.61 21.73
C LYS A 775 -3.38 -0.53 22.54
N THR A 776 -3.03 0.75 22.38
CA THR A 776 -3.63 1.84 23.15
C THR A 776 -5.03 2.14 22.63
N ARG A 777 -6.03 1.93 23.50
CA ARG A 777 -7.44 2.24 23.22
C ARG A 777 -7.64 3.74 22.93
N GLY A 778 -8.47 4.06 21.95
CA GLY A 778 -8.83 5.42 21.58
C GLY A 778 -7.76 6.16 20.76
N ILE A 779 -6.69 5.48 20.33
CA ILE A 779 -5.62 6.12 19.55
C ILE A 779 -6.08 6.62 18.17
N PHE A 780 -7.15 6.02 17.63
CA PHE A 780 -7.74 6.41 16.35
C PHE A 780 -9.01 7.24 16.60
N GLU A 781 -8.85 8.54 16.79
CA GLU A 781 -9.99 9.46 16.91
C GLU A 781 -10.73 9.64 15.57
N THR A 782 -11.98 10.08 15.61
CA THR A 782 -12.79 10.37 14.40
C THR A 782 -12.09 11.32 13.42
N LYS A 783 -11.33 12.29 13.96
CA LYS A 783 -10.52 13.23 13.17
C LYS A 783 -9.46 12.50 12.35
N PHE A 784 -8.83 11.47 12.92
CA PHE A 784 -7.83 10.68 12.21
C PHE A 784 -8.45 9.93 11.02
N LEU A 785 -9.59 9.27 11.21
CA LEU A 785 -10.28 8.56 10.11
C LEU A 785 -10.63 9.53 8.97
N SER A 786 -11.17 10.70 9.34
CA SER A 786 -11.51 11.76 8.39
C SER A 786 -10.29 12.28 7.62
N GLN A 787 -9.12 12.35 8.27
CA GLN A 787 -7.88 12.76 7.62
C GLN A 787 -7.37 11.68 6.67
N VAL A 788 -7.22 10.43 7.13
CA VAL A 788 -6.66 9.33 6.33
C VAL A 788 -7.46 9.07 5.05
N GLU A 789 -8.78 9.22 5.10
CA GLU A 789 -9.65 9.03 3.95
C GLU A 789 -9.79 10.25 3.03
N SER A 790 -9.09 11.36 3.31
CA SER A 790 -9.16 12.55 2.48
C SER A 790 -8.58 12.30 1.08
N ASP A 791 -9.37 12.60 0.05
CA ASP A 791 -8.95 12.47 -1.36
C ASP A 791 -7.81 13.41 -1.74
N ARG A 792 -7.58 14.46 -0.94
CA ARG A 792 -6.54 15.47 -1.20
C ARG A 792 -5.20 15.15 -0.55
N LEU A 793 -5.09 14.07 0.24
CA LEU A 793 -3.83 13.71 0.89
C LEU A 793 -3.01 12.76 0.02
N ALA A 794 -1.74 13.14 -0.17
CA ALA A 794 -0.74 12.22 -0.71
C ALA A 794 -0.42 11.12 0.31
N MET A 795 -0.04 9.93 -0.15
CA MET A 795 0.25 8.78 0.72
C MET A 795 1.39 9.04 1.72
N ARG A 796 2.32 9.94 1.38
CA ARG A 796 3.35 10.43 2.31
C ARG A 796 2.78 11.14 3.53
N GLN A 797 1.66 11.85 3.38
CA GLN A 797 0.99 12.53 4.49
C GLN A 797 0.25 11.51 5.36
N VAL A 798 -0.42 10.51 4.77
CA VAL A 798 -1.03 9.38 5.52
C VAL A 798 0.03 8.70 6.39
N ARG A 799 1.20 8.41 5.82
CA ARG A 799 2.35 7.87 6.56
C ARG A 799 2.80 8.80 7.71
N SER A 800 2.89 10.10 7.46
CA SER A 800 3.26 11.07 8.51
C SER A 800 2.26 11.07 9.67
N ILE A 801 0.96 10.90 9.39
CA ILE A 801 -0.07 10.82 10.43
C ILE A 801 0.10 9.51 11.23
N LEU A 802 0.34 8.38 10.57
CA LEU A 802 0.62 7.10 11.25
C LEU A 802 1.88 7.18 12.14
N GLN A 803 2.93 7.83 11.64
CA GLN A 803 4.16 8.06 12.40
C GLN A 803 3.93 8.98 13.61
N HIS A 804 3.08 10.00 13.49
CA HIS A 804 2.68 10.86 14.62
C HIS A 804 1.88 10.10 15.69
N LEU A 805 1.08 9.10 15.30
CA LEU A 805 0.45 8.18 16.24
C LEU A 805 1.44 7.21 16.90
N GLY A 806 2.73 7.29 16.56
CA GLY A 806 3.79 6.44 17.10
C GLY A 806 3.91 5.08 16.40
N LEU A 807 3.31 4.92 15.22
CA LEU A 807 3.51 3.76 14.34
C LEU A 807 4.71 4.01 13.42
N THR A 808 5.87 4.33 14.00
CA THR A 808 7.06 4.86 13.28
C THR A 808 7.64 3.89 12.25
N GLY A 809 7.41 2.60 12.43
CA GLY A 809 7.78 1.53 11.48
C GLY A 809 6.88 1.43 10.24
N SER A 810 5.83 2.24 10.11
CA SER A 810 4.88 2.16 9.00
C SER A 810 5.55 2.47 7.64
N THR A 811 5.35 1.57 6.69
CA THR A 811 5.73 1.70 5.28
C THR A 811 4.63 2.40 4.46
N CYS A 812 4.88 2.69 3.18
CA CYS A 812 3.83 3.18 2.29
C CYS A 812 2.74 2.11 2.11
N ASP A 813 3.13 0.84 1.90
CA ASP A 813 2.19 -0.29 1.80
C ASP A 813 1.31 -0.43 3.06
N ASP A 814 1.89 -0.26 4.25
CA ASP A 814 1.09 -0.25 5.48
C ASP A 814 0.08 0.90 5.49
N SER A 815 0.45 2.06 4.92
CA SER A 815 -0.42 3.23 4.86
C SER A 815 -1.61 3.02 3.92
N VAL A 816 -1.39 2.32 2.79
CA VAL A 816 -2.46 1.90 1.86
C VAL A 816 -3.45 1.00 2.58
N LEU A 817 -2.95 0.00 3.29
CA LEU A 817 -3.79 -0.96 4.00
C LEU A 817 -4.57 -0.32 5.13
N VAL A 818 -3.95 0.57 5.91
CA VAL A 818 -4.69 1.32 6.94
C VAL A 818 -5.80 2.16 6.31
N LYS A 819 -5.53 2.82 5.18
CA LYS A 819 -6.55 3.60 4.45
C LYS A 819 -7.68 2.71 3.94
N GLU A 820 -7.38 1.53 3.40
CA GLU A 820 -8.38 0.56 2.95
C GLU A 820 -9.27 0.09 4.12
N VAL A 821 -8.67 -0.25 5.26
CA VAL A 821 -9.40 -0.65 6.48
C VAL A 821 -10.33 0.47 6.95
N CYS A 822 -9.83 1.72 7.03
CA CYS A 822 -10.65 2.87 7.39
C CYS A 822 -11.85 2.99 6.45
N SER A 823 -11.61 2.92 5.13
CA SER A 823 -12.67 3.07 4.13
C SER A 823 -13.73 1.98 4.20
N VAL A 824 -13.35 0.73 4.45
CA VAL A 824 -14.30 -0.37 4.63
C VAL A 824 -15.18 -0.14 5.87
N VAL A 825 -14.56 0.24 6.99
CA VAL A 825 -15.29 0.50 8.25
C VAL A 825 -16.21 1.72 8.13
N GLY A 826 -15.71 2.83 7.59
CA GLY A 826 -16.47 4.07 7.39
C GLY A 826 -17.63 3.90 6.40
N ARG A 827 -17.41 3.15 5.30
CA ARG A 827 -18.49 2.79 4.36
C ARG A 827 -19.57 1.96 5.03
N ARG A 828 -19.21 0.91 5.77
CA ARG A 828 -20.19 0.06 6.48
C ARG A 828 -21.04 0.90 7.44
N ALA A 829 -20.39 1.76 8.22
CA ALA A 829 -21.06 2.66 9.17
C ALA A 829 -22.09 3.59 8.49
N ALA A 830 -21.71 4.19 7.36
CA ALA A 830 -22.60 5.03 6.57
C ALA A 830 -23.78 4.25 5.97
N GLN A 831 -23.53 3.04 5.47
CA GLN A 831 -24.58 2.16 4.92
C GLN A 831 -25.57 1.71 5.99
N LEU A 832 -25.08 1.29 7.16
CA LEU A 832 -25.93 0.94 8.30
C LEU A 832 -26.82 2.12 8.69
N CYS A 833 -26.24 3.32 8.85
CA CYS A 833 -26.99 4.54 9.13
C CYS A 833 -28.04 4.86 8.05
N GLY A 834 -27.69 4.66 6.77
CA GLY A 834 -28.60 4.85 5.64
C GLY A 834 -29.78 3.87 5.65
N ALA A 835 -29.53 2.60 5.99
CA ALA A 835 -30.59 1.61 6.18
C ALA A 835 -31.53 1.97 7.35
N GLY A 836 -30.97 2.51 8.44
CA GLY A 836 -31.75 3.00 9.57
C GLY A 836 -32.68 4.16 9.19
N LEU A 837 -32.14 5.15 8.47
CA LEU A 837 -32.94 6.27 7.94
C LEU A 837 -33.99 5.81 6.93
N ALA A 838 -33.66 4.82 6.09
CA ALA A 838 -34.59 4.26 5.12
C ALA A 838 -35.82 3.66 5.80
N ALA A 839 -35.63 3.02 6.97
CA ALA A 839 -36.73 2.49 7.77
C ALA A 839 -37.65 3.62 8.29
N LEU A 840 -37.06 4.72 8.76
CA LEU A 840 -37.81 5.87 9.30
C LEU A 840 -38.62 6.59 8.22
N VAL A 841 -38.01 6.95 7.09
CA VAL A 841 -38.72 7.71 6.04
C VAL A 841 -39.80 6.88 5.37
N ASP A 842 -39.57 5.58 5.14
CA ASP A 842 -40.63 4.70 4.63
C ASP A 842 -41.74 4.50 5.65
N LYS A 843 -41.43 4.42 6.95
CA LYS A 843 -42.45 4.35 7.99
C LYS A 843 -43.33 5.60 7.97
N ILE A 844 -42.75 6.81 7.89
CA ILE A 844 -43.53 8.06 7.78
C ILE A 844 -44.41 8.04 6.52
N ARG A 845 -43.85 7.63 5.38
CA ARG A 845 -44.58 7.51 4.12
C ARG A 845 -45.76 6.54 4.23
N GLN A 846 -45.54 5.37 4.83
CA GLN A 846 -46.55 4.33 5.03
C GLN A 846 -47.63 4.74 6.02
N ASN A 847 -47.27 5.32 7.17
CA ASN A 847 -48.20 5.84 8.17
C ASN A 847 -49.20 6.83 7.53
N ARG A 848 -48.73 7.64 6.57
CA ARG A 848 -49.53 8.64 5.85
C ARG A 848 -50.19 8.12 4.58
N ASN A 849 -50.06 6.82 4.28
CA ASN A 849 -50.57 6.17 3.07
C ASN A 849 -50.15 6.89 1.77
N LEU A 850 -48.90 7.34 1.70
CA LEU A 850 -48.38 8.08 0.55
C LEU A 850 -47.64 7.15 -0.44
N ASN A 851 -47.84 7.37 -1.74
CA ASN A 851 -47.07 6.69 -2.79
C ASN A 851 -45.63 7.23 -2.86
N GLN A 852 -45.46 8.54 -2.65
CA GLN A 852 -44.16 9.22 -2.57
C GLN A 852 -44.15 10.19 -1.39
N LEU A 853 -43.00 10.36 -0.74
CA LEU A 853 -42.80 11.30 0.36
C LEU A 853 -41.66 12.26 0.01
N SER A 854 -41.89 13.56 0.14
CA SER A 854 -40.83 14.58 0.12
C SER A 854 -40.64 15.08 1.55
N ILE A 855 -39.46 14.85 2.13
CA ILE A 855 -39.18 15.13 3.54
C ILE A 855 -37.77 15.69 3.71
N THR A 856 -37.58 16.51 4.73
CA THR A 856 -36.28 17.03 5.11
C THR A 856 -35.79 16.40 6.42
N VAL A 857 -34.50 16.10 6.47
CA VAL A 857 -33.78 15.58 7.63
C VAL A 857 -32.82 16.66 8.13
N GLY A 858 -33.01 17.10 9.37
CA GLY A 858 -32.04 17.93 10.07
C GLY A 858 -30.91 17.07 10.62
N VAL A 859 -29.65 17.35 10.24
CA VAL A 859 -28.48 16.56 10.66
C VAL A 859 -27.47 17.39 11.43
N ASP A 860 -26.96 16.85 12.52
CA ASP A 860 -25.77 17.31 13.22
C ASP A 860 -24.82 16.15 13.56
N GLY A 861 -23.61 16.46 14.00
CA GLY A 861 -22.59 15.52 14.43
C GLY A 861 -21.27 15.66 13.68
N THR A 862 -20.18 15.49 14.42
CA THR A 862 -18.81 15.68 13.91
C THR A 862 -18.48 14.70 12.79
N LEU A 863 -18.78 13.40 12.95
CA LEU A 863 -18.51 12.38 11.93
C LEU A 863 -19.22 12.71 10.61
N TYR A 864 -20.51 13.09 10.66
CA TYR A 864 -21.25 13.49 9.46
C TYR A 864 -20.65 14.73 8.76
N LYS A 865 -20.19 15.71 9.55
CA LYS A 865 -19.68 16.98 9.05
C LYS A 865 -18.26 16.89 8.50
N THR A 866 -17.39 16.09 9.12
CA THR A 866 -15.95 16.08 8.82
C THR A 866 -15.48 14.91 7.97
N HIS A 867 -16.21 13.78 7.98
CA HIS A 867 -15.78 12.62 7.21
C HIS A 867 -16.01 12.84 5.71
N PRO A 868 -15.01 12.61 4.85
CA PRO A 868 -15.09 12.95 3.42
C PRO A 868 -16.20 12.19 2.68
N HIS A 869 -16.45 10.93 3.06
CA HIS A 869 -17.34 10.03 2.31
C HIS A 869 -18.65 9.66 3.02
N PHE A 870 -18.77 9.92 4.32
CA PHE A 870 -19.83 9.30 5.15
C PHE A 870 -21.21 9.80 4.72
N SER A 871 -21.39 11.12 4.63
CA SER A 871 -22.69 11.72 4.28
C SER A 871 -23.17 11.27 2.90
N ARG A 872 -22.25 11.20 1.93
CA ARG A 872 -22.56 10.79 0.55
C ARG A 872 -22.99 9.32 0.48
N ILE A 873 -22.22 8.42 1.09
CA ILE A 873 -22.54 6.97 1.08
C ILE A 873 -23.86 6.70 1.81
N MET A 874 -24.11 7.38 2.93
CA MET A 874 -25.36 7.26 3.67
C MET A 874 -26.55 7.69 2.80
N GLN A 875 -26.44 8.84 2.10
CA GLN A 875 -27.47 9.35 1.19
C GLN A 875 -27.73 8.40 0.01
N GLU A 876 -26.67 7.88 -0.62
CA GLU A 876 -26.76 6.89 -1.71
C GLU A 876 -27.47 5.63 -1.22
N THR A 877 -27.14 5.15 -0.02
CA THR A 877 -27.76 3.97 0.58
C THR A 877 -29.24 4.21 0.90
N LEU A 878 -29.58 5.36 1.46
CA LEU A 878 -30.96 5.74 1.72
C LEU A 878 -31.80 5.75 0.44
N GLN A 879 -31.27 6.34 -0.63
CA GLN A 879 -31.95 6.44 -1.92
C GLN A 879 -32.19 5.06 -2.57
N ASP A 880 -31.22 4.13 -2.46
CA ASP A 880 -31.38 2.75 -2.97
C ASP A 880 -32.42 1.96 -2.16
N LEU A 881 -32.44 2.13 -0.83
CA LEU A 881 -33.29 1.35 0.06
C LEU A 881 -34.70 1.92 0.22
N ALA A 882 -34.91 3.23 0.03
CA ALA A 882 -36.21 3.91 0.10
C ALA A 882 -36.45 4.80 -1.13
N PRO A 883 -36.51 4.23 -2.35
CA PRO A 883 -36.56 5.00 -3.61
C PRO A 883 -37.84 5.83 -3.79
N GLN A 884 -38.85 5.61 -2.94
CA GLN A 884 -40.13 6.32 -2.93
C GLN A 884 -40.09 7.59 -2.06
N CYS A 885 -38.99 7.83 -1.36
CA CYS A 885 -38.79 8.99 -0.49
C CYS A 885 -37.74 9.92 -1.10
N GLU A 886 -38.14 11.14 -1.45
CA GLU A 886 -37.22 12.21 -1.81
C GLU A 886 -36.79 12.92 -0.52
N VAL A 887 -35.53 12.71 -0.12
CA VAL A 887 -35.01 13.18 1.17
C VAL A 887 -34.00 14.30 0.99
N THR A 888 -34.30 15.46 1.56
CA THR A 888 -33.36 16.60 1.62
C THR A 888 -32.64 16.60 2.95
N PHE A 889 -31.33 16.87 2.96
CA PHE A 889 -30.54 16.93 4.19
C PHE A 889 -30.12 18.37 4.49
N LEU A 890 -30.52 18.88 5.66
CA LEU A 890 -30.12 20.19 6.15
C LEU A 890 -29.16 20.04 7.32
N LYS A 891 -27.94 20.55 7.16
CA LYS A 891 -26.95 20.58 8.23
C LYS A 891 -27.30 21.68 9.21
N SER A 892 -27.41 21.34 10.48
CA SER A 892 -27.59 22.35 11.52
C SER A 892 -26.25 22.88 12.02
N GLU A 893 -26.16 24.20 12.19
CA GLU A 893 -25.12 24.84 13.01
C GLU A 893 -25.74 25.16 14.38
N ASP A 894 -25.19 24.58 15.45
CA ASP A 894 -25.71 24.68 16.82
C ASP A 894 -27.18 24.22 16.99
N GLY A 895 -27.52 23.08 16.38
CA GLY A 895 -28.91 22.60 16.24
C GLY A 895 -29.64 22.26 17.53
N SER A 896 -28.94 21.67 18.50
CA SER A 896 -29.46 21.30 19.82
C SER A 896 -29.91 22.52 20.63
N GLY A 897 -29.06 23.55 20.73
CA GLY A 897 -29.33 24.75 21.54
C GLY A 897 -30.45 25.63 20.97
N LYS A 898 -30.37 25.95 19.67
CA LYS A 898 -31.43 26.72 18.99
C LYS A 898 -32.77 25.96 18.98
N GLY A 899 -32.70 24.63 18.88
CA GLY A 899 -33.86 23.75 18.87
C GLY A 899 -34.62 23.75 20.19
N ALA A 900 -33.90 23.67 21.32
CA ALA A 900 -34.52 23.77 22.64
C ALA A 900 -35.23 25.11 22.87
N ALA A 901 -34.65 26.22 22.40
CA ALA A 901 -35.33 27.51 22.47
C ALA A 901 -36.61 27.54 21.61
N LEU A 902 -36.58 26.97 20.40
CA LEU A 902 -37.76 26.88 19.54
C LEU A 902 -38.86 26.00 20.15
N ILE A 903 -38.51 24.86 20.74
CA ILE A 903 -39.46 23.99 21.45
C ILE A 903 -40.07 24.74 22.64
N THR A 904 -39.26 25.48 23.38
CA THR A 904 -39.72 26.33 24.48
C THR A 904 -40.72 27.38 23.98
N ALA A 905 -40.43 28.03 22.85
CA ALA A 905 -41.31 29.02 22.25
C ALA A 905 -42.65 28.41 21.79
N VAL A 906 -42.61 27.24 21.15
CA VAL A 906 -43.79 26.47 20.74
C VAL A 906 -44.64 26.08 21.95
N ALA A 907 -44.01 25.61 23.03
CA ALA A 907 -44.70 25.24 24.25
C ALA A 907 -45.37 26.44 24.94
N CYS A 908 -44.70 27.58 25.00
CA CYS A 908 -45.28 28.83 25.52
C CYS A 908 -46.47 29.30 24.67
N ARG A 909 -46.40 29.18 23.34
CA ARG A 909 -47.51 29.47 22.44
C ARG A 909 -48.71 28.57 22.72
N LEU A 910 -48.52 27.25 22.72
CA LEU A 910 -49.59 26.28 22.92
C LEU A 910 -50.28 26.43 24.28
N LYS A 911 -49.53 26.75 25.34
CA LYS A 911 -50.12 27.09 26.65
C LYS A 911 -51.00 28.33 26.59
N SER A 912 -50.63 29.33 25.80
CA SER A 912 -51.41 30.56 25.63
C SER A 912 -52.69 30.33 24.82
N GLU A 913 -52.64 29.45 23.81
CA GLU A 913 -53.80 29.08 22.98
C GLU A 913 -54.82 28.21 23.72
N GLN A 914 -54.41 27.43 24.72
CA GLN A 914 -55.31 26.66 25.58
C GLN A 914 -56.00 27.49 26.68
N LEU A 915 -55.49 28.69 26.96
CA LEU A 915 -56.04 29.64 27.94
C LEU A 915 -57.02 30.65 27.30
N LEU A 916 -57.13 30.64 25.97
CA LEU A 916 -58.07 31.40 25.14
C LEU A 916 -59.21 30.48 24.70
#